data_AF-A0A1H3XWJ8-F1
#
_entry.id   AF-A0A1H3XWJ8-F1
#
_cell.length_a   1.000
_cell.length_b   1.000
_cell.length_c   1.000
_cell.angle_alpha   90.00
_cell.angle_beta   90.00
_cell.angle_gamma   90.00
#
_symmetry.space_group_name_H-M   'P 1'
#
loop_
_entity.id
_entity.type
_entity.pdbx_description
1 polymer ?
#
loop_
_entity_poly.entity_id
_entity_poly.type
_entity_poly.pdbx_seq_one_letter_code
_entity_poly.pdbx_strand_id
1 'polypeptide(L)'
;MIRISHLKLSLLAWMILGVLSVHAQDEDRMFIVYDASNGMADNGAQTIKCTKTGRMVISTIGHINFYDGSSFVHIDPKEENVYQLSKYRGHYRQMFDKHHHLWLKDKNQVTCVDLMMEKFVPRVKDIFLELGFKKPVNDLFTDVNNHLWALSGETLYGLDDHKEFKVRKDAELQDINVFDSRVMLLFYGDGSVSAYDLNTGSFLFERKADTEEEAQRYARSSFVTPYRQGYFQIRNASANEAILRYFDMQTRKWKTVMEEKYHLNSMEFHDEKLYMGCAEGYWIYNLKTAEKKHIIQLALSKSRFLTTDVNALVFDRQGGMWIGTEKRGLLYSKPYPTPFYLYGWNDPESMRYYLLMEKKLPASAKKSYNRPINNIFQDSRGWKWTAMYTGLKLEKTERGKKRIFTKKDGLMNEMVHSIVEDAQHDIWVATSYGISHLFIKNNDVTRVETYISKDNVPRESFVNGMAALLNDGRIVMQSQDYMVVFDPDKFHNKQEELFPLYPKMTKILVNGQEVEANKEVEGHVIVNKAISRAKEINVNYDQNSLSLHFSALNYFRPNQTYYRVRIKGIPFYDDWRVLSHANSAGLVDKNGILHLPLTGVRPGRYDIELQASLTPDGWSHEPYVWTLLVNEPWWRTTGLYMLLLVFMLTVLLANFYYYNRNTRLRMMCKNEGTDIIHRIRLFADRCTESSNEILSPYTVSLIEQDEKYEKQSIMSEEFMEVMQKIVPYVNGLDEDAEFTVSQLAAYCGVPTKKLYQLLAEHLDKNPRPLIGRLRLQIAEDMLINTDMEIEAIAAKCHFASPNFFLASFYHQYRMTPIDYRNTKAR
;
A
#
# COMPACT_ATOMS: atom_id res chain seq x y z
N MET A 1 -44.40 3.47 -61.21
CA MET A 1 -44.65 2.43 -60.19
C MET A 1 -43.38 1.85 -59.55
N ILE A 2 -42.25 1.71 -60.25
CA ILE A 2 -41.07 0.95 -59.76
C ILE A 2 -40.28 1.61 -58.61
N ARG A 3 -40.33 2.94 -58.42
CA ARG A 3 -39.59 3.64 -57.33
C ARG A 3 -40.15 3.47 -55.91
N ILE A 4 -41.39 2.97 -55.75
CA ILE A 4 -42.05 2.89 -54.43
C ILE A 4 -41.80 1.53 -53.74
N SER A 5 -41.49 0.47 -54.49
CA SER A 5 -41.16 -0.85 -53.93
C SER A 5 -39.81 -0.86 -53.20
N HIS A 6 -38.78 -0.25 -53.78
CA HIS A 6 -37.45 -0.19 -53.16
C HIS A 6 -37.45 0.54 -51.81
N LEU A 7 -38.21 1.65 -51.69
CA LEU A 7 -38.29 2.40 -50.44
C LEU A 7 -38.99 1.59 -49.32
N LYS A 8 -39.98 0.76 -49.68
CA LYS A 8 -40.63 -0.15 -48.72
C LYS A 8 -39.74 -1.33 -48.34
N LEU A 9 -38.97 -1.90 -49.28
CA LEU A 9 -38.00 -2.94 -48.96
C LEU A 9 -36.86 -2.40 -48.07
N SER A 10 -36.35 -1.19 -48.33
CA SER A 10 -35.32 -0.59 -47.47
C SER A 10 -35.84 -0.24 -46.09
N LEU A 11 -37.09 0.24 -45.95
CA LEU A 11 -37.73 0.48 -44.65
C LEU A 11 -38.01 -0.83 -43.89
N LEU A 12 -38.39 -1.90 -44.57
CA LEU A 12 -38.57 -3.21 -43.95
C LEU A 12 -37.22 -3.81 -43.51
N ALA A 13 -36.18 -3.68 -44.35
CA ALA A 13 -34.81 -4.08 -44.00
C ALA A 13 -34.27 -3.25 -42.82
N TRP A 14 -34.56 -1.95 -42.75
CA TRP A 14 -34.20 -1.11 -41.60
C TRP A 14 -35.02 -1.42 -40.34
N MET A 15 -36.28 -1.85 -40.44
CA MET A 15 -37.02 -2.38 -39.28
C MET A 15 -36.45 -3.72 -38.81
N ILE A 16 -36.06 -4.61 -39.72
CA ILE A 16 -35.48 -5.92 -39.37
C ILE A 16 -34.04 -5.76 -38.81
N LEU A 17 -33.24 -4.85 -39.36
CA LEU A 17 -31.92 -4.48 -38.82
C LEU A 17 -32.01 -3.66 -37.52
N GLY A 18 -33.03 -2.83 -37.38
CA GLY A 18 -33.33 -2.09 -36.15
C GLY A 18 -33.72 -3.00 -34.98
N VAL A 19 -34.31 -4.16 -35.25
CA VAL A 19 -34.60 -5.21 -34.25
C VAL A 19 -33.36 -6.07 -33.92
N LEU A 20 -32.37 -6.12 -34.82
CA LEU A 20 -31.07 -6.78 -34.59
C LEU A 20 -30.03 -5.89 -33.88
N SER A 21 -30.43 -4.70 -33.43
CA SER A 21 -29.59 -3.82 -32.64
C SER A 21 -29.56 -4.25 -31.16
N VAL A 22 -28.41 -4.79 -30.72
CA VAL A 22 -28.05 -5.05 -29.31
C VAL A 22 -28.93 -6.10 -28.58
N HIS A 23 -29.04 -7.31 -29.15
CA HIS A 23 -29.41 -8.52 -28.40
C HIS A 23 -28.16 -9.32 -28.02
N ALA A 24 -27.34 -8.78 -27.10
CA ALA A 24 -26.06 -9.38 -26.75
C ALA A 24 -25.79 -9.32 -25.23
N GLN A 25 -25.17 -10.39 -24.71
CA GLN A 25 -24.22 -10.40 -23.57
C GLN A 25 -24.72 -10.47 -22.10
N ASP A 26 -25.81 -11.18 -21.77
CA ASP A 26 -26.03 -11.62 -20.37
C ASP A 26 -26.10 -13.14 -20.13
N GLU A 27 -26.42 -13.97 -21.14
CA GLU A 27 -26.40 -15.44 -20.99
C GLU A 27 -24.99 -16.05 -21.00
N ASP A 28 -24.05 -15.45 -21.72
CA ASP A 28 -22.68 -15.98 -21.90
C ASP A 28 -21.69 -15.50 -20.82
N ARG A 29 -22.18 -15.11 -19.63
CA ARG A 29 -21.32 -14.63 -18.54
C ARG A 29 -20.58 -15.79 -17.87
N MET A 30 -19.30 -15.91 -18.20
CA MET A 30 -18.35 -16.78 -17.49
C MET A 30 -17.86 -16.09 -16.21
N PHE A 31 -17.79 -16.85 -15.10
CA PHE A 31 -17.35 -16.36 -13.80
C PHE A 31 -16.04 -16.99 -13.33
N ILE A 32 -15.18 -16.16 -12.75
CA ILE A 32 -13.97 -16.52 -12.02
C ILE A 32 -14.33 -16.56 -10.53
N VAL A 33 -13.93 -17.62 -9.82
CA VAL A 33 -14.15 -17.75 -8.37
C VAL A 33 -12.99 -17.10 -7.61
N TYR A 34 -13.32 -16.34 -6.56
CA TYR A 34 -12.40 -15.90 -5.52
C TYR A 34 -12.89 -16.40 -4.16
N ASP A 35 -12.02 -16.97 -3.35
CA ASP A 35 -12.36 -17.55 -2.04
C ASP A 35 -11.29 -17.21 -0.98
N ALA A 36 -11.37 -17.81 0.21
CA ALA A 36 -10.40 -17.62 1.30
C ALA A 36 -8.94 -17.87 0.88
N SER A 37 -8.66 -18.70 -0.14
CA SER A 37 -7.31 -18.90 -0.68
C SER A 37 -6.75 -17.65 -1.40
N ASN A 38 -7.58 -16.64 -1.66
CA ASN A 38 -7.21 -15.34 -2.18
C ASN A 38 -7.08 -14.24 -1.09
N GLY A 39 -7.20 -14.60 0.19
CA GLY A 39 -7.04 -13.70 1.35
C GLY A 39 -8.34 -13.21 2.00
N MET A 40 -9.51 -13.68 1.53
CA MET A 40 -10.78 -13.39 2.21
C MET A 40 -10.81 -14.07 3.58
N ALA A 41 -11.43 -13.41 4.57
CA ALA A 41 -11.58 -13.94 5.94
C ALA A 41 -12.38 -15.25 5.94
N ASP A 42 -13.50 -15.29 5.20
CA ASP A 42 -14.33 -16.48 5.02
C ASP A 42 -15.04 -16.44 3.65
N ASN A 43 -15.74 -17.53 3.29
CA ASN A 43 -16.38 -17.70 1.97
C ASN A 43 -17.84 -17.20 1.89
N GLY A 44 -18.41 -16.65 2.97
CA GLY A 44 -19.80 -16.21 3.02
C GLY A 44 -19.95 -14.72 2.77
N ALA A 45 -19.93 -14.31 1.51
CA ALA A 45 -20.07 -12.90 1.10
C ALA A 45 -21.50 -12.38 1.36
N GLN A 46 -21.67 -11.66 2.46
CA GLN A 46 -22.94 -11.15 2.94
C GLN A 46 -23.42 -9.93 2.14
N THR A 47 -22.52 -8.97 1.87
CA THR A 47 -22.80 -7.82 1.00
C THR A 47 -21.53 -7.36 0.30
N ILE A 48 -21.67 -6.74 -0.87
CA ILE A 48 -20.57 -6.25 -1.71
C ILE A 48 -20.90 -4.81 -2.13
N LYS A 49 -19.91 -3.92 -2.07
CA LYS A 49 -20.01 -2.57 -2.66
C LYS A 49 -18.73 -2.20 -3.42
N CYS A 50 -18.90 -1.50 -4.54
CA CYS A 50 -17.82 -0.81 -5.23
C CYS A 50 -17.70 0.63 -4.69
N THR A 51 -16.52 1.05 -4.28
CA THR A 51 -16.28 2.43 -3.82
C THR A 51 -16.32 3.43 -4.98
N LYS A 52 -16.50 4.73 -4.67
CA LYS A 52 -16.35 5.84 -5.62
C LYS A 52 -14.96 5.94 -6.28
N THR A 53 -13.99 5.09 -5.91
CA THR A 53 -12.68 4.98 -6.56
C THR A 53 -12.40 3.59 -7.16
N GLY A 54 -13.42 2.74 -7.34
CA GLY A 54 -13.32 1.45 -8.00
C GLY A 54 -12.98 0.26 -7.09
N ARG A 55 -12.39 0.48 -5.90
CA ARG A 55 -12.04 -0.59 -4.96
C ARG A 55 -13.29 -1.35 -4.49
N MET A 56 -13.25 -2.68 -4.53
CA MET A 56 -14.31 -3.54 -3.99
C MET A 56 -14.17 -3.74 -2.48
N VAL A 57 -15.29 -3.67 -1.77
CA VAL A 57 -15.41 -3.92 -0.33
C VAL A 57 -16.50 -4.95 -0.08
N ILE A 58 -16.19 -5.96 0.73
CA ILE A 58 -17.04 -7.13 0.95
C ILE A 58 -17.15 -7.38 2.44
N SER A 59 -18.37 -7.43 2.95
CA SER A 59 -18.62 -7.94 4.31
C SER A 59 -18.84 -9.44 4.22
N THR A 60 -18.06 -10.20 4.96
CA THR A 60 -18.36 -11.62 5.20
C THR A 60 -19.01 -11.77 6.57
N ILE A 61 -18.87 -12.89 7.29
CA ILE A 61 -19.57 -13.08 8.57
C ILE A 61 -18.85 -12.29 9.68
N GLY A 62 -19.22 -11.02 9.85
CA GLY A 62 -18.62 -10.09 10.80
C GLY A 62 -17.38 -9.34 10.29
N HIS A 63 -16.66 -9.87 9.31
CA HIS A 63 -15.41 -9.30 8.80
C HIS A 63 -15.63 -8.32 7.63
N ILE A 64 -14.74 -7.34 7.47
CA ILE A 64 -14.68 -6.47 6.27
C ILE A 64 -13.43 -6.79 5.47
N ASN A 65 -13.62 -7.10 4.18
CA ASN A 65 -12.59 -7.50 3.24
C ASN A 65 -12.45 -6.41 2.16
N PHE A 66 -11.22 -5.96 1.91
CA PHE A 66 -10.88 -5.00 0.88
C PHE A 66 -10.08 -5.68 -0.23
N TYR A 67 -10.56 -5.59 -1.47
CA TYR A 67 -9.78 -6.09 -2.61
C TYR A 67 -8.70 -5.09 -3.02
N ASP A 68 -7.44 -5.51 -3.13
CA ASP A 68 -6.33 -4.67 -3.57
C ASP A 68 -6.07 -4.70 -5.09
N GLY A 69 -6.78 -5.57 -5.83
CA GLY A 69 -6.58 -5.82 -7.26
C GLY A 69 -5.85 -7.13 -7.57
N SER A 70 -5.26 -7.76 -6.56
CA SER A 70 -4.63 -9.09 -6.63
C SER A 70 -5.16 -10.03 -5.54
N SER A 71 -5.23 -9.54 -4.30
CA SER A 71 -5.62 -10.25 -3.09
C SER A 71 -6.63 -9.47 -2.26
N PHE A 72 -7.23 -10.13 -1.28
CA PHE A 72 -8.04 -9.49 -0.25
C PHE A 72 -7.21 -9.30 1.01
N VAL A 73 -7.40 -8.15 1.65
CA VAL A 73 -6.94 -7.86 3.01
C VAL A 73 -8.19 -7.64 3.86
N HIS A 74 -8.28 -8.30 5.01
CA HIS A 74 -9.44 -8.18 5.89
C HIS A 74 -9.09 -7.47 7.20
N ILE A 75 -10.14 -6.93 7.84
CA ILE A 75 -10.11 -6.39 9.19
C ILE A 75 -11.26 -6.99 10.00
N ASP A 76 -11.00 -7.17 11.30
CA ASP A 76 -11.89 -7.87 12.22
C ASP A 76 -12.43 -6.90 13.28
N PRO A 77 -13.73 -6.91 13.59
CA PRO A 77 -14.26 -6.17 14.72
C PRO A 77 -13.95 -6.90 16.02
N LYS A 78 -13.76 -6.13 17.08
CA LYS A 78 -13.80 -6.60 18.46
C LYS A 78 -15.17 -6.30 19.07
N GLU A 79 -15.45 -6.88 20.24
CA GLU A 79 -16.67 -6.62 21.01
C GLU A 79 -16.90 -5.12 21.29
N GLU A 80 -15.83 -4.36 21.56
CA GLU A 80 -15.89 -2.90 21.80
C GLU A 80 -16.41 -2.09 20.59
N ASN A 81 -16.22 -2.59 19.37
CA ASN A 81 -16.63 -1.91 18.14
C ASN A 81 -18.14 -2.01 17.86
N VAL A 82 -18.86 -2.88 18.58
CA VAL A 82 -20.27 -3.21 18.32
C VAL A 82 -21.21 -2.28 19.10
N TYR A 83 -22.10 -1.58 18.40
CA TYR A 83 -23.16 -0.78 18.99
C TYR A 83 -24.53 -1.44 18.78
N GLN A 84 -25.35 -1.49 19.82
CA GLN A 84 -26.65 -2.16 19.81
C GLN A 84 -27.75 -1.25 19.22
N LEU A 85 -28.36 -1.69 18.11
CA LEU A 85 -29.51 -1.05 17.46
C LEU A 85 -30.80 -1.75 17.87
N SER A 86 -31.46 -1.26 18.92
CA SER A 86 -32.60 -1.94 19.55
C SER A 86 -33.83 -2.14 18.63
N LYS A 87 -33.95 -1.37 17.54
CA LYS A 87 -35.02 -1.48 16.54
C LYS A 87 -34.59 -2.15 15.23
N TYR A 88 -33.30 -2.34 14.95
CA TYR A 88 -32.90 -2.95 13.68
C TYR A 88 -33.11 -4.48 13.68
N ARG A 89 -34.05 -4.96 12.85
CA ARG A 89 -34.37 -6.40 12.70
C ARG A 89 -33.90 -7.03 11.39
N GLY A 90 -33.26 -6.25 10.52
CA GLY A 90 -32.73 -6.71 9.23
C GLY A 90 -31.47 -7.58 9.35
N HIS A 91 -30.99 -8.02 8.18
CA HIS A 91 -29.72 -8.75 7.99
C HIS A 91 -28.58 -7.77 7.66
N TYR A 92 -27.44 -8.28 7.19
CA TYR A 92 -26.30 -7.46 6.78
C TYR A 92 -26.67 -6.33 5.80
N ARG A 93 -26.34 -5.08 6.15
CA ARG A 93 -26.45 -3.92 5.25
C ARG A 93 -25.22 -3.02 5.39
N GLN A 94 -24.46 -2.88 4.31
CA GLN A 94 -23.42 -1.86 4.18
C GLN A 94 -24.01 -0.51 3.77
N MET A 95 -23.57 0.56 4.42
CA MET A 95 -23.91 1.95 4.10
C MET A 95 -22.64 2.81 4.17
N PHE A 96 -22.51 3.80 3.28
CA PHE A 96 -21.44 4.80 3.35
C PHE A 96 -22.04 6.14 3.76
N ASP A 97 -21.34 6.89 4.61
CA ASP A 97 -21.66 8.29 4.87
C ASP A 97 -20.70 9.25 4.13
N LYS A 98 -20.98 10.55 4.20
CA LYS A 98 -20.12 11.59 3.63
C LYS A 98 -18.81 11.81 4.41
N HIS A 99 -18.70 11.30 5.64
CA HIS A 99 -17.54 11.46 6.53
C HIS A 99 -16.45 10.40 6.31
N HIS A 100 -16.63 9.55 5.28
CA HIS A 100 -15.75 8.44 4.94
C HIS A 100 -15.84 7.25 5.89
N HIS A 101 -16.97 7.05 6.56
CA HIS A 101 -17.25 5.81 7.26
C HIS A 101 -17.93 4.77 6.36
N LEU A 102 -17.67 3.51 6.68
CA LEU A 102 -18.47 2.36 6.25
C LEU A 102 -19.18 1.78 7.46
N TRP A 103 -20.50 1.87 7.45
CA TRP A 103 -21.39 1.32 8.47
C TRP A 103 -21.83 -0.08 8.03
N LEU A 104 -21.61 -1.09 8.87
CA LEU A 104 -22.13 -2.44 8.68
C LEU A 104 -23.19 -2.72 9.74
N LYS A 105 -24.46 -2.67 9.34
CA LYS A 105 -25.58 -3.10 10.18
C LYS A 105 -25.74 -4.61 10.06
N ASP A 106 -26.07 -5.27 11.16
CA ASP A 106 -26.55 -6.66 11.23
C ASP A 106 -27.60 -6.74 12.35
N LYS A 107 -28.32 -7.85 12.49
CA LYS A 107 -29.46 -7.98 13.41
C LYS A 107 -29.16 -7.45 14.82
N ASN A 108 -29.93 -6.45 15.24
CA ASN A 108 -29.80 -5.72 16.51
C ASN A 108 -28.49 -4.94 16.73
N GLN A 109 -27.61 -4.78 15.72
CA GLN A 109 -26.28 -4.19 15.91
C GLN A 109 -25.76 -3.39 14.71
N VAL A 110 -24.73 -2.58 14.96
CA VAL A 110 -23.95 -1.89 13.92
C VAL A 110 -22.49 -1.78 14.34
N THR A 111 -21.59 -1.99 13.38
CA THR A 111 -20.17 -1.64 13.48
C THR A 111 -19.84 -0.54 12.46
N CYS A 112 -18.75 0.19 12.71
CA CYS A 112 -18.31 1.28 11.84
C CYS A 112 -16.82 1.14 11.55
N VAL A 113 -16.44 1.27 10.28
CA VAL A 113 -15.05 1.32 9.81
C VAL A 113 -14.75 2.73 9.31
N ASP A 114 -13.69 3.34 9.83
CA ASP A 114 -13.10 4.54 9.27
C ASP A 114 -12.28 4.17 8.02
N LEU A 115 -12.71 4.63 6.84
CA LEU A 115 -12.03 4.35 5.56
C LEU A 115 -10.84 5.28 5.28
N MET A 116 -10.55 6.24 6.16
CA MET A 116 -9.32 7.02 6.17
C MET A 116 -8.20 6.28 6.91
N MET A 117 -8.55 5.46 7.90
CA MET A 117 -7.63 4.60 8.65
C MET A 117 -7.66 3.12 8.25
N GLU A 118 -8.70 2.69 7.52
CA GLU A 118 -9.05 1.29 7.20
C GLU A 118 -9.05 0.40 8.46
N LYS A 119 -9.69 0.91 9.54
CA LYS A 119 -9.81 0.25 10.85
C LYS A 119 -11.22 0.44 11.42
N PHE A 120 -11.69 -0.50 12.24
CA PHE A 120 -12.92 -0.33 13.00
C PHE A 120 -12.78 0.81 14.02
N VAL A 121 -13.81 1.66 14.13
CA VAL A 121 -13.85 2.73 15.11
C VAL A 121 -14.00 2.12 16.51
N PRO A 122 -13.13 2.44 17.49
CA PRO A 122 -13.11 1.78 18.79
C PRO A 122 -14.45 1.79 19.51
N ARG A 123 -15.20 2.89 19.44
CA ARG A 123 -16.57 3.01 19.97
C ARG A 123 -17.43 3.86 19.05
N VAL A 124 -18.38 3.23 18.37
CA VAL A 124 -19.37 3.90 17.50
C VAL A 124 -20.10 5.07 18.18
N LYS A 125 -20.34 4.97 19.50
CA LYS A 125 -21.00 6.02 20.29
C LYS A 125 -20.24 7.35 20.24
N ASP A 126 -18.92 7.33 20.10
CA ASP A 126 -18.10 8.54 20.09
C ASP A 126 -18.36 9.35 18.81
N ILE A 127 -18.56 8.68 17.65
CA ILE A 127 -18.97 9.32 16.38
C ILE A 127 -20.28 10.09 16.56
N PHE A 128 -21.27 9.49 17.23
CA PHE A 128 -22.54 10.16 17.48
C PHE A 128 -22.36 11.40 18.37
N LEU A 129 -21.49 11.33 19.38
CA LEU A 129 -21.17 12.47 20.26
C LEU A 129 -20.41 13.58 19.53
N GLU A 130 -19.49 13.24 18.63
CA GLU A 130 -18.76 14.19 17.76
C GLU A 130 -19.72 14.92 16.81
N LEU A 131 -20.73 14.22 16.27
CA LEU A 131 -21.85 14.80 15.51
C LEU A 131 -22.91 15.48 16.41
N GLY A 132 -22.61 15.72 17.69
CA GLY A 132 -23.46 16.44 18.64
C GLY A 132 -24.65 15.64 19.21
N PHE A 133 -24.81 14.37 18.84
CA PHE A 133 -25.96 13.54 19.16
C PHE A 133 -25.77 12.71 20.44
N LYS A 134 -26.55 13.04 21.47
CA LYS A 134 -26.44 12.46 22.82
C LYS A 134 -27.53 11.45 23.18
N LYS A 135 -28.59 11.33 22.36
CA LYS A 135 -29.72 10.42 22.60
C LYS A 135 -29.35 8.97 22.19
N PRO A 136 -29.97 7.93 22.74
CA PRO A 136 -29.71 6.54 22.30
C PRO A 136 -30.18 6.33 20.87
N VAL A 137 -29.37 5.68 20.03
CA VAL A 137 -29.71 5.36 18.63
C VAL A 137 -30.37 3.98 18.59
N ASN A 138 -31.62 3.91 18.15
CA ASN A 138 -32.37 2.67 18.04
C ASN A 138 -32.22 2.01 16.66
N ASP A 139 -32.06 2.82 15.61
CA ASP A 139 -31.69 2.39 14.26
C ASP A 139 -30.94 3.52 13.51
N LEU A 140 -30.23 3.18 12.43
CA LEU A 140 -29.35 4.08 11.66
C LEU A 140 -29.58 3.90 10.15
N PHE A 141 -29.56 4.99 9.40
CA PHE A 141 -29.80 5.00 7.96
C PHE A 141 -28.90 6.01 7.23
N THR A 142 -28.73 5.84 5.92
CA THR A 142 -28.11 6.84 5.03
C THR A 142 -29.03 7.16 3.87
N ASP A 143 -29.16 8.43 3.51
CA ASP A 143 -29.88 8.83 2.28
C ASP A 143 -29.00 8.69 1.01
N VAL A 144 -29.59 8.99 -0.15
CA VAL A 144 -28.89 8.97 -1.45
C VAL A 144 -27.70 9.96 -1.54
N ASN A 145 -27.71 11.01 -0.71
CA ASN A 145 -26.63 11.99 -0.61
C ASN A 145 -25.51 11.52 0.35
N ASN A 146 -25.69 10.38 1.03
CA ASN A 146 -24.82 9.84 2.07
C ASN A 146 -24.85 10.68 3.37
N HIS A 147 -25.95 11.37 3.65
CA HIS A 147 -26.17 11.93 4.99
C HIS A 147 -26.59 10.85 5.98
N LEU A 148 -26.14 10.99 7.23
CA LEU A 148 -26.37 10.02 8.28
C LEU A 148 -27.61 10.40 9.12
N TRP A 149 -28.55 9.46 9.23
CA TRP A 149 -29.83 9.64 9.92
C TRP A 149 -29.97 8.63 11.06
N ALA A 150 -30.23 9.10 12.29
CA ALA A 150 -30.39 8.27 13.48
C ALA A 150 -31.85 8.29 13.96
N LEU A 151 -32.44 7.10 14.15
CA LEU A 151 -33.74 6.94 14.79
C LEU A 151 -33.55 6.90 16.31
N SER A 152 -34.19 7.80 17.05
CA SER A 152 -34.24 7.76 18.51
C SER A 152 -35.67 7.93 19.01
N GLY A 153 -36.19 6.88 19.67
CA GLY A 153 -37.60 6.73 20.02
C GLY A 153 -38.48 6.68 18.77
N GLU A 154 -39.13 7.79 18.49
CA GLU A 154 -40.14 8.00 17.43
C GLU A 154 -39.79 9.21 16.56
N THR A 155 -38.54 9.67 16.61
CA THR A 155 -38.06 10.78 15.82
C THR A 155 -36.80 10.35 15.07
N LEU A 156 -36.75 10.63 13.78
CA LEU A 156 -35.59 10.46 12.93
C LEU A 156 -34.82 11.79 12.91
N TYR A 157 -33.55 11.76 13.29
CA TYR A 157 -32.67 12.92 13.39
C TYR A 157 -31.62 12.85 12.28
N GLY A 158 -31.48 13.91 11.49
CA GLY A 158 -30.33 14.11 10.62
C GLY A 158 -29.14 14.48 11.50
N LEU A 159 -28.11 13.64 11.53
CA LEU A 159 -26.90 13.92 12.31
C LEU A 159 -26.04 15.03 11.69
N ASP A 160 -26.32 15.34 10.43
CA ASP A 160 -25.53 16.22 9.57
C ASP A 160 -26.09 17.63 9.39
N ASP A 161 -27.41 17.77 9.43
CA ASP A 161 -28.13 19.04 9.27
C ASP A 161 -29.09 19.33 10.44
N HIS A 162 -29.06 18.48 11.48
CA HIS A 162 -29.84 18.56 12.71
C HIS A 162 -31.36 18.65 12.51
N LYS A 163 -31.88 18.16 11.38
CA LYS A 163 -33.32 18.12 11.11
C LYS A 163 -33.99 16.96 11.82
N GLU A 164 -35.27 17.13 12.15
CA GLU A 164 -36.06 16.15 12.90
C GLU A 164 -37.36 15.82 12.16
N PHE A 165 -37.64 14.54 11.95
CA PHE A 165 -38.89 14.05 11.38
C PHE A 165 -39.59 13.11 12.35
N LYS A 166 -40.87 13.32 12.62
CA LYS A 166 -41.67 12.40 13.44
C LYS A 166 -41.99 11.14 12.63
N VAL A 167 -41.64 10.00 13.21
CA VAL A 167 -41.87 8.66 12.66
C VAL A 167 -43.18 8.13 13.25
N ARG A 168 -43.92 7.34 12.46
CA ARG A 168 -45.16 6.70 12.92
C ARG A 168 -44.91 5.71 14.07
N LYS A 169 -45.94 5.53 14.90
CA LYS A 169 -45.93 4.62 16.07
C LYS A 169 -46.44 3.23 15.74
N ASP A 170 -47.39 3.19 14.82
CA ASP A 170 -48.19 2.06 14.39
C ASP A 170 -47.51 1.20 13.32
N ALA A 171 -46.46 1.71 12.68
CA ALA A 171 -45.64 0.98 11.72
C ALA A 171 -44.14 1.20 11.97
N GLU A 172 -43.34 0.15 11.80
CA GLU A 172 -41.88 0.21 11.92
C GLU A 172 -41.25 0.88 10.70
N LEU A 173 -40.32 1.82 10.92
CA LEU A 173 -39.52 2.43 9.85
C LEU A 173 -38.44 1.44 9.37
N GLN A 174 -38.41 1.13 8.08
CA GLN A 174 -37.53 0.10 7.52
C GLN A 174 -36.50 0.64 6.52
N ASP A 175 -36.82 1.73 5.83
CA ASP A 175 -35.88 2.41 4.94
C ASP A 175 -36.22 3.90 4.82
N ILE A 176 -35.26 4.69 4.32
CA ILE A 176 -35.47 6.11 4.00
C ILE A 176 -34.93 6.45 2.62
N ASN A 177 -35.40 7.54 2.05
CA ASN A 177 -34.70 8.18 0.94
C ASN A 177 -35.01 9.66 0.82
N VAL A 178 -34.29 10.35 -0.07
CA VAL A 178 -34.54 11.76 -0.39
C VAL A 178 -34.79 11.89 -1.88
N PHE A 179 -35.86 12.58 -2.25
CA PHE A 179 -36.23 12.89 -3.63
C PHE A 179 -35.94 14.37 -3.94
N ASP A 180 -35.27 14.62 -5.07
CA ASP A 180 -34.93 15.95 -5.61
C ASP A 180 -34.29 16.92 -4.58
N SER A 181 -33.56 16.37 -3.59
CA SER A 181 -33.00 17.11 -2.44
C SER A 181 -34.02 18.00 -1.69
N ARG A 182 -35.32 17.68 -1.79
CA ARG A 182 -36.44 18.49 -1.28
C ARG A 182 -37.48 17.68 -0.51
N VAL A 183 -37.63 16.38 -0.77
CA VAL A 183 -38.66 15.55 -0.14
C VAL A 183 -38.00 14.38 0.58
N MET A 184 -38.18 14.30 1.89
CA MET A 184 -37.83 13.14 2.70
C MET A 184 -38.91 12.07 2.58
N LEU A 185 -38.50 10.83 2.33
CA LEU A 185 -39.38 9.67 2.19
C LEU A 185 -39.05 8.65 3.28
N LEU A 186 -40.06 8.26 4.04
CA LEU A 186 -39.99 7.27 5.11
C LEU A 186 -40.77 6.03 4.69
N PHE A 187 -40.11 4.88 4.56
CA PHE A 187 -40.70 3.61 4.11
C PHE A 187 -40.94 2.69 5.31
N TYR A 188 -42.17 2.22 5.45
CA TYR A 188 -42.63 1.51 6.63
C TYR A 188 -42.95 0.04 6.37
N GLY A 189 -42.86 -0.78 7.43
CA GLY A 189 -43.16 -2.22 7.41
C GLY A 189 -44.63 -2.56 7.16
N ASP A 190 -45.54 -1.57 7.15
CA ASP A 190 -46.93 -1.74 6.70
C ASP A 190 -47.10 -1.53 5.18
N GLY A 191 -46.02 -1.24 4.44
CA GLY A 191 -46.07 -0.96 3.01
C GLY A 191 -46.43 0.47 2.64
N SER A 192 -46.46 1.38 3.61
CA SER A 192 -46.64 2.81 3.36
C SER A 192 -45.33 3.54 3.13
N VAL A 193 -45.39 4.58 2.29
CA VAL A 193 -44.38 5.63 2.23
C VAL A 193 -45.01 6.95 2.64
N SER A 194 -44.46 7.58 3.66
CA SER A 194 -44.83 8.93 4.11
C SER A 194 -43.79 9.93 3.59
N ALA A 195 -44.25 11.04 3.03
CA ALA A 195 -43.41 12.08 2.43
C ALA A 195 -43.49 13.38 3.24
N TYR A 196 -42.33 14.01 3.45
CA TYR A 196 -42.18 15.27 4.18
C TYR A 196 -41.31 16.24 3.38
N ASP A 197 -41.55 17.54 3.49
CA ASP A 197 -40.65 18.55 2.94
C ASP A 197 -39.37 18.61 3.77
N LEU A 198 -38.22 18.46 3.12
CA LEU A 198 -36.90 18.33 3.73
C LEU A 198 -36.39 19.63 4.37
N ASN A 199 -37.02 20.79 4.10
CA ASN A 199 -36.58 22.08 4.63
C ASN A 199 -37.47 22.57 5.77
N THR A 200 -38.78 22.35 5.66
CA THR A 200 -39.78 22.79 6.65
C THR A 200 -40.17 21.69 7.65
N GLY A 201 -39.86 20.42 7.36
CA GLY A 201 -40.32 19.27 8.14
C GLY A 201 -41.81 18.96 7.98
N SER A 202 -42.53 19.68 7.13
CA SER A 202 -43.98 19.55 6.97
C SER A 202 -44.36 18.26 6.24
N PHE A 203 -45.41 17.58 6.71
CA PHE A 203 -45.97 16.41 6.04
C PHE A 203 -46.62 16.79 4.70
N LEU A 204 -46.33 16.01 3.65
CA LEU A 204 -46.81 16.25 2.28
C LEU A 204 -47.88 15.24 1.84
N PHE A 205 -47.63 13.95 2.02
CA PHE A 205 -48.58 12.88 1.69
C PHE A 205 -48.16 11.54 2.30
N GLU A 206 -49.06 10.57 2.29
CA GLU A 206 -48.77 9.16 2.56
C GLU A 206 -49.42 8.26 1.50
N ARG A 207 -48.77 7.15 1.12
CA ARG A 207 -49.30 6.16 0.17
C ARG A 207 -48.96 4.73 0.61
N LYS A 208 -49.98 3.95 0.97
CA LYS A 208 -49.87 2.50 1.24
C LYS A 208 -49.89 1.73 -0.08
N ALA A 209 -48.97 0.76 -0.22
CA ALA A 209 -48.90 -0.17 -1.34
C ALA A 209 -49.73 -1.44 -1.08
N ASP A 210 -49.68 -1.91 0.17
CA ASP A 210 -50.12 -3.22 0.60
C ASP A 210 -51.53 -3.25 1.20
N THR A 211 -52.23 -4.37 1.03
CA THR A 211 -53.38 -4.70 1.88
C THR A 211 -52.93 -5.00 3.32
N GLU A 212 -53.87 -5.12 4.27
CA GLU A 212 -53.54 -5.49 5.66
C GLU A 212 -52.82 -6.84 5.75
N GLU A 213 -53.21 -7.81 4.91
CA GLU A 213 -52.63 -9.15 4.84
C GLU A 213 -51.24 -9.14 4.18
N GLU A 214 -51.08 -8.43 3.06
CA GLU A 214 -49.78 -8.27 2.39
C GLU A 214 -48.78 -7.54 3.30
N ALA A 215 -49.24 -6.50 4.01
CA ALA A 215 -48.44 -5.73 4.94
C ALA A 215 -47.84 -6.63 6.03
N GLN A 216 -48.65 -7.51 6.64
CA GLN A 216 -48.17 -8.50 7.61
C GLN A 216 -47.25 -9.55 6.99
N ARG A 217 -47.57 -10.03 5.78
CA ARG A 217 -46.79 -11.05 5.06
C ARG A 217 -45.37 -10.58 4.74
N TYR A 218 -45.23 -9.38 4.20
CA TYR A 218 -43.97 -8.79 3.72
C TYR A 218 -43.29 -7.85 4.75
N ALA A 219 -43.66 -7.93 6.03
CA ALA A 219 -43.17 -7.06 7.09
C ALA A 219 -41.68 -7.24 7.47
N ARG A 220 -40.96 -8.28 7.00
CA ARG A 220 -39.62 -8.61 7.55
C ARG A 220 -38.50 -7.68 7.11
N SER A 221 -38.52 -7.26 5.85
CA SER A 221 -37.44 -6.47 5.26
C SER A 221 -37.98 -5.53 4.19
N SER A 222 -37.24 -4.43 4.02
CA SER A 222 -37.35 -3.53 2.90
C SER A 222 -35.94 -3.24 2.38
N PHE A 223 -35.78 -3.20 1.07
CA PHE A 223 -34.58 -2.68 0.40
C PHE A 223 -35.00 -1.72 -0.71
N VAL A 224 -34.75 -0.42 -0.49
CA VAL A 224 -35.14 0.66 -1.40
C VAL A 224 -33.94 1.12 -2.24
N THR A 225 -34.13 1.32 -3.54
CA THR A 225 -33.13 1.96 -4.42
C THR A 225 -33.80 2.98 -5.35
N PRO A 226 -33.27 4.22 -5.44
CA PRO A 226 -33.82 5.26 -6.32
C PRO A 226 -33.63 4.91 -7.80
N TYR A 227 -34.62 5.27 -8.63
CA TYR A 227 -34.52 5.21 -10.08
C TYR A 227 -35.37 6.31 -10.75
N ARG A 228 -34.71 7.18 -11.53
CA ARG A 228 -35.32 8.31 -12.27
C ARG A 228 -36.22 9.21 -11.42
N GLN A 229 -37.52 8.94 -11.43
CA GLN A 229 -38.59 9.74 -10.82
C GLN A 229 -39.36 8.91 -9.79
N GLY A 230 -38.68 7.94 -9.16
CA GLY A 230 -39.30 6.98 -8.28
C GLY A 230 -38.29 6.05 -7.60
N TYR A 231 -38.81 5.00 -7.00
CA TYR A 231 -38.06 4.10 -6.13
C TYR A 231 -38.50 2.66 -6.36
N PHE A 232 -37.54 1.76 -6.56
CA PHE A 232 -37.80 0.32 -6.45
C PHE A 232 -37.66 -0.10 -5.00
N GLN A 233 -38.57 -0.96 -4.54
CA GLN A 233 -38.58 -1.55 -3.21
C GLN A 233 -38.76 -3.06 -3.34
N ILE A 234 -37.79 -3.81 -2.81
CA ILE A 234 -37.95 -5.23 -2.51
C ILE A 234 -38.51 -5.35 -1.09
N ARG A 235 -39.49 -6.24 -0.90
CA ARG A 235 -39.94 -6.69 0.42
C ARG A 235 -39.99 -8.21 0.47
N ASN A 236 -39.40 -8.81 1.50
CA ASN A 236 -39.36 -10.26 1.66
C ASN A 236 -40.27 -10.74 2.82
N ALA A 237 -40.93 -11.88 2.62
CA ALA A 237 -41.84 -12.50 3.58
C ALA A 237 -41.18 -13.57 4.45
N SER A 238 -41.81 -13.92 5.58
CA SER A 238 -41.38 -15.09 6.39
C SER A 238 -41.48 -16.43 5.65
N ALA A 239 -42.35 -16.54 4.66
CA ALA A 239 -42.62 -17.77 3.91
C ALA A 239 -41.60 -18.05 2.77
N ASN A 240 -40.44 -17.39 2.77
CA ASN A 240 -39.49 -17.37 1.65
C ASN A 240 -40.14 -16.90 0.34
N GLU A 241 -40.71 -15.69 0.34
CA GLU A 241 -41.31 -15.06 -0.85
C GLU A 241 -40.85 -13.60 -0.93
N ALA A 242 -40.90 -13.02 -2.12
CA ALA A 242 -40.51 -11.63 -2.36
C ALA A 242 -41.51 -10.92 -3.26
N ILE A 243 -41.70 -9.62 -3.00
CA ILE A 243 -42.41 -8.72 -3.90
C ILE A 243 -41.52 -7.51 -4.24
N LEU A 244 -41.43 -7.20 -5.52
CA LEU A 244 -40.77 -6.01 -6.04
C LEU A 244 -41.83 -5.02 -6.52
N ARG A 245 -41.82 -3.81 -5.96
CA ARG A 245 -42.70 -2.72 -6.36
C ARG A 245 -41.89 -1.49 -6.77
N TYR A 246 -42.47 -0.68 -7.66
CA TYR A 246 -41.96 0.64 -8.02
C TYR A 246 -42.95 1.71 -7.53
N PHE A 247 -42.45 2.67 -6.75
CA PHE A 247 -43.19 3.87 -6.36
C PHE A 247 -42.82 5.02 -7.30
N ASP A 248 -43.80 5.56 -8.00
CA ASP A 248 -43.63 6.69 -8.91
C ASP A 248 -43.96 8.01 -8.20
N MET A 249 -43.01 8.95 -8.11
CA MET A 249 -43.18 10.20 -7.37
C MET A 249 -44.13 11.20 -8.05
N GLN A 250 -44.26 11.14 -9.37
CA GLN A 250 -45.10 12.07 -10.12
C GLN A 250 -46.58 11.73 -9.95
N THR A 251 -46.92 10.45 -10.13
CA THR A 251 -48.29 9.93 -9.99
C THR A 251 -48.65 9.56 -8.55
N ARG A 252 -47.65 9.39 -7.67
CA ARG A 252 -47.76 8.93 -6.27
C ARG A 252 -48.49 7.59 -6.18
N LYS A 253 -48.17 6.68 -7.10
CA LYS A 253 -48.76 5.33 -7.21
C LYS A 253 -47.69 4.26 -7.11
N TRP A 254 -48.07 3.15 -6.50
CA TRP A 254 -47.32 1.92 -6.49
C TRP A 254 -47.68 1.07 -7.71
N LYS A 255 -46.67 0.40 -8.28
CA LYS A 255 -46.81 -0.60 -9.34
C LYS A 255 -46.07 -1.86 -8.93
N THR A 256 -46.75 -3.00 -8.84
CA THR A 256 -46.07 -4.29 -8.72
C THR A 256 -45.31 -4.60 -10.00
N VAL A 257 -44.04 -4.98 -9.86
CA VAL A 257 -43.13 -5.31 -10.97
C VAL A 257 -42.98 -6.83 -11.07
N MET A 258 -42.72 -7.53 -9.96
CA MET A 258 -42.67 -8.99 -9.88
C MET A 258 -42.96 -9.51 -8.47
N GLU A 259 -43.36 -10.77 -8.39
CA GLU A 259 -43.64 -11.55 -7.17
C GLU A 259 -43.00 -12.92 -7.36
N GLU A 260 -42.22 -13.38 -6.39
CA GLU A 260 -41.44 -14.65 -6.49
C GLU A 260 -41.57 -15.49 -5.22
N LYS A 261 -41.41 -16.82 -5.37
CA LYS A 261 -41.50 -17.83 -4.30
C LYS A 261 -40.16 -18.10 -3.60
N TYR A 262 -39.31 -17.08 -3.57
CA TYR A 262 -38.02 -17.05 -2.87
C TYR A 262 -37.64 -15.59 -2.61
N HIS A 263 -36.73 -15.35 -1.66
CA HIS A 263 -36.21 -14.01 -1.39
C HIS A 263 -35.42 -13.43 -2.57
N LEU A 264 -35.61 -12.12 -2.80
CA LEU A 264 -34.68 -11.30 -3.55
C LEU A 264 -33.74 -10.62 -2.54
N ASN A 265 -32.44 -10.89 -2.66
CA ASN A 265 -31.44 -10.60 -1.63
C ASN A 265 -30.66 -9.30 -1.89
N SER A 266 -30.51 -8.93 -3.16
CA SER A 266 -29.79 -7.73 -3.60
C SER A 266 -30.40 -7.16 -4.88
N MET A 267 -30.17 -5.88 -5.14
CA MET A 267 -30.70 -5.17 -6.31
C MET A 267 -29.75 -4.03 -6.72
N GLU A 268 -29.34 -4.01 -8.00
CA GLU A 268 -28.37 -3.06 -8.55
C GLU A 268 -28.77 -2.64 -9.99
N PHE A 269 -28.51 -1.39 -10.36
CA PHE A 269 -28.79 -0.85 -11.70
C PHE A 269 -27.53 -0.83 -12.57
N HIS A 270 -27.63 -1.34 -13.79
CA HIS A 270 -26.56 -1.27 -14.79
C HIS A 270 -27.14 -1.31 -16.21
N ASP A 271 -26.65 -0.48 -17.12
CA ASP A 271 -27.03 -0.42 -18.54
C ASP A 271 -28.55 -0.46 -18.83
N GLU A 272 -29.33 0.38 -18.13
CA GLU A 272 -30.81 0.45 -18.25
C GLU A 272 -31.54 -0.87 -17.93
N LYS A 273 -30.86 -1.77 -17.20
CA LYS A 273 -31.42 -2.99 -16.62
C LYS A 273 -31.31 -2.93 -15.09
N LEU A 274 -32.20 -3.66 -14.44
CA LEU A 274 -32.20 -3.91 -13.00
C LEU A 274 -31.82 -5.37 -12.76
N TYR A 275 -30.71 -5.60 -12.07
CA TYR A 275 -30.20 -6.91 -11.72
C TYR A 275 -30.56 -7.22 -10.26
N MET A 276 -31.07 -8.41 -9.98
CA MET A 276 -31.52 -8.81 -8.64
C MET A 276 -31.03 -10.20 -8.29
N GLY A 277 -30.21 -10.32 -7.24
CA GLY A 277 -29.72 -11.62 -6.76
C GLY A 277 -30.79 -12.37 -5.97
N CYS A 278 -30.88 -13.68 -6.15
CA CYS A 278 -31.77 -14.57 -5.39
C CYS A 278 -31.06 -15.90 -5.11
N ALA A 279 -31.62 -16.73 -4.23
CA ALA A 279 -31.01 -18.02 -3.87
C ALA A 279 -30.75 -18.94 -5.08
N GLU A 280 -31.48 -18.78 -6.19
CA GLU A 280 -31.38 -19.52 -7.45
C GLU A 280 -30.81 -18.65 -8.60
N GLY A 281 -29.70 -17.92 -8.35
CA GLY A 281 -29.00 -17.14 -9.36
C GLY A 281 -29.39 -15.66 -9.35
N TYR A 282 -29.73 -15.09 -10.50
CA TYR A 282 -30.16 -13.69 -10.56
C TYR A 282 -31.18 -13.39 -11.66
N TRP A 283 -32.02 -12.40 -11.41
CA TRP A 283 -32.96 -11.84 -12.38
C TRP A 283 -32.40 -10.60 -13.05
N ILE A 284 -32.84 -10.39 -14.29
CA ILE A 284 -32.62 -9.19 -15.10
C ILE A 284 -34.00 -8.66 -15.50
N TYR A 285 -34.27 -7.41 -15.17
CA TYR A 285 -35.46 -6.68 -15.61
C TYR A 285 -35.08 -5.51 -16.50
N ASN A 286 -35.52 -5.53 -17.76
CA ASN A 286 -35.24 -4.47 -18.72
C ASN A 286 -36.17 -3.27 -18.46
N LEU A 287 -35.60 -2.12 -18.11
CA LEU A 287 -36.36 -0.95 -17.66
C LEU A 287 -37.07 -0.21 -18.81
N LYS A 288 -36.78 -0.57 -20.07
CA LYS A 288 -37.42 -0.02 -21.28
C LYS A 288 -38.51 -0.94 -21.83
N THR A 289 -38.24 -2.25 -21.94
CA THR A 289 -39.20 -3.22 -22.52
C THR A 289 -40.11 -3.87 -21.49
N ALA A 290 -39.79 -3.74 -20.20
CA ALA A 290 -40.39 -4.50 -19.08
C ALA A 290 -40.25 -6.03 -19.19
N GLU A 291 -39.34 -6.51 -20.05
CA GLU A 291 -38.96 -7.91 -20.15
C GLU A 291 -38.24 -8.36 -18.88
N LYS A 292 -38.51 -9.60 -18.46
CA LYS A 292 -37.89 -10.27 -17.30
C LYS A 292 -37.17 -11.51 -17.76
N LYS A 293 -35.97 -11.74 -17.24
CA LYS A 293 -35.14 -12.90 -17.57
C LYS A 293 -34.46 -13.44 -16.31
N HIS A 294 -34.57 -14.74 -16.06
CA HIS A 294 -33.95 -15.42 -14.92
C HIS A 294 -32.73 -16.20 -15.38
N ILE A 295 -31.57 -15.92 -14.79
CA ILE A 295 -30.33 -16.66 -15.00
C ILE A 295 -30.11 -17.58 -13.79
N ILE A 296 -30.58 -18.82 -13.91
CA ILE A 296 -30.51 -19.84 -12.85
C ILE A 296 -29.11 -20.46 -12.75
N GLN A 297 -28.47 -20.72 -13.89
CA GLN A 297 -27.24 -21.49 -13.98
C GLN A 297 -26.06 -20.60 -14.38
N LEU A 298 -25.17 -20.30 -13.42
CA LEU A 298 -23.97 -19.50 -13.64
C LEU A 298 -22.83 -20.39 -14.16
N ALA A 299 -22.27 -20.04 -15.31
CA ALA A 299 -21.14 -20.76 -15.89
C ALA A 299 -19.83 -20.33 -15.22
N LEU A 300 -19.18 -21.26 -14.50
CA LEU A 300 -17.90 -21.04 -13.83
C LEU A 300 -16.75 -21.48 -14.74
N SER A 301 -15.59 -20.83 -14.59
CA SER A 301 -14.35 -21.28 -15.24
C SER A 301 -14.08 -22.78 -15.00
N LYS A 302 -13.53 -23.47 -16.02
CA LYS A 302 -13.33 -24.94 -16.07
C LYS A 302 -14.63 -25.77 -16.19
N SER A 303 -15.61 -25.29 -16.96
CA SER A 303 -16.83 -26.03 -17.32
C SER A 303 -17.63 -26.55 -16.11
N ARG A 304 -17.63 -25.79 -15.03
CA ARG A 304 -18.47 -26.03 -13.85
C ARG A 304 -19.65 -25.08 -13.88
N PHE A 305 -20.70 -25.42 -13.16
CA PHE A 305 -21.89 -24.57 -13.04
C PHE A 305 -22.29 -24.40 -11.59
N LEU A 306 -22.86 -23.24 -11.28
CA LEU A 306 -23.50 -22.95 -10.00
C LEU A 306 -24.97 -22.64 -10.25
N THR A 307 -25.87 -23.35 -9.56
CA THR A 307 -27.33 -23.23 -9.74
C THR A 307 -28.05 -22.56 -8.57
N THR A 308 -27.39 -22.45 -7.41
CA THR A 308 -27.91 -21.82 -6.20
C THR A 308 -26.80 -21.11 -5.45
N ASP A 309 -27.09 -20.46 -4.31
CA ASP A 309 -26.13 -19.80 -3.38
C ASP A 309 -25.81 -18.33 -3.70
N VAL A 310 -26.58 -17.66 -4.56
CA VAL A 310 -26.39 -16.21 -4.81
C VAL A 310 -27.08 -15.36 -3.74
N ASN A 311 -26.33 -14.41 -3.20
CA ASN A 311 -26.77 -13.53 -2.12
C ASN A 311 -26.63 -12.05 -2.51
N ALA A 312 -25.39 -11.60 -2.76
CA ALA A 312 -25.09 -10.22 -3.15
C ALA A 312 -24.78 -10.10 -4.65
N LEU A 313 -25.07 -8.95 -5.26
CA LEU A 313 -24.68 -8.61 -6.62
C LEU A 313 -24.35 -7.11 -6.68
N VAL A 314 -23.28 -6.74 -7.39
CA VAL A 314 -22.91 -5.35 -7.69
C VAL A 314 -22.05 -5.29 -8.96
N PHE A 315 -22.03 -4.15 -9.64
CA PHE A 315 -21.10 -3.89 -10.74
C PHE A 315 -19.90 -3.06 -10.26
N ASP A 316 -18.72 -3.37 -10.77
CA ASP A 316 -17.55 -2.50 -10.62
C ASP A 316 -17.56 -1.35 -11.64
N ARG A 317 -16.63 -0.40 -11.48
CA ARG A 317 -16.50 0.77 -12.37
C ARG A 317 -16.02 0.46 -13.79
N GLN A 318 -15.71 -0.79 -14.08
CA GLN A 318 -15.26 -1.29 -15.38
C GLN A 318 -16.40 -2.02 -16.11
N GLY A 319 -17.58 -2.15 -15.47
CA GLY A 319 -18.73 -2.92 -15.93
C GLY A 319 -18.66 -4.41 -15.58
N GLY A 320 -17.62 -4.84 -14.84
CA GLY A 320 -17.50 -6.20 -14.36
C GLY A 320 -18.51 -6.50 -13.28
N MET A 321 -19.12 -7.68 -13.32
CA MET A 321 -20.18 -8.09 -12.39
C MET A 321 -19.59 -8.95 -11.27
N TRP A 322 -19.83 -8.53 -10.03
CA TRP A 322 -19.41 -9.23 -8.82
C TRP A 322 -20.64 -9.81 -8.13
N ILE A 323 -20.65 -11.12 -7.92
CA ILE A 323 -21.67 -11.85 -7.18
C ILE A 323 -21.05 -12.40 -5.90
N GLY A 324 -21.76 -12.26 -4.78
CA GLY A 324 -21.42 -12.85 -3.50
C GLY A 324 -22.27 -14.06 -3.22
N THR A 325 -21.64 -15.12 -2.74
CA THR A 325 -22.31 -16.38 -2.38
C THR A 325 -22.29 -16.62 -0.88
N GLU A 326 -23.24 -17.40 -0.35
CA GLU A 326 -23.27 -17.67 1.11
C GLU A 326 -22.13 -18.60 1.56
N LYS A 327 -21.58 -19.43 0.66
CA LYS A 327 -20.62 -20.51 1.05
C LYS A 327 -19.42 -20.69 0.13
N ARG A 328 -19.38 -20.05 -1.05
CA ARG A 328 -18.40 -20.32 -2.12
C ARG A 328 -17.55 -19.10 -2.52
N GLY A 329 -17.55 -18.05 -1.70
CA GLY A 329 -16.80 -16.82 -1.91
C GLY A 329 -17.49 -15.87 -2.88
N LEU A 330 -16.69 -15.24 -3.73
CA LEU A 330 -17.11 -14.28 -4.75
C LEU A 330 -16.99 -14.89 -6.14
N LEU A 331 -17.91 -14.50 -7.01
CA LEU A 331 -17.86 -14.78 -8.45
C LEU A 331 -17.68 -13.46 -9.19
N TYR A 332 -16.69 -13.39 -10.08
CA TYR A 332 -16.43 -12.23 -10.91
C TYR A 332 -16.59 -12.56 -12.39
N SER A 333 -17.47 -11.84 -13.09
CA SER A 333 -17.57 -11.88 -14.54
C SER A 333 -17.08 -10.58 -15.15
N LYS A 334 -16.35 -10.67 -16.26
CA LYS A 334 -15.84 -9.52 -17.01
C LYS A 334 -16.99 -8.65 -17.55
N PRO A 335 -16.76 -7.36 -17.83
CA PRO A 335 -17.76 -6.50 -18.49
C PRO A 335 -18.21 -7.02 -19.84
N TYR A 336 -17.33 -7.70 -20.56
CA TYR A 336 -17.59 -8.27 -21.87
C TYR A 336 -17.31 -9.79 -21.83
N PRO A 337 -18.14 -10.62 -22.48
CA PRO A 337 -17.90 -12.05 -22.55
C PRO A 337 -16.61 -12.34 -23.33
N THR A 338 -16.06 -13.52 -23.13
CA THR A 338 -14.89 -13.99 -23.88
C THR A 338 -15.32 -14.46 -25.27
N PRO A 339 -14.86 -13.84 -26.36
CA PRO A 339 -15.23 -14.23 -27.74
C PRO A 339 -14.56 -15.52 -28.23
N PHE A 340 -13.75 -16.19 -27.39
CA PHE A 340 -13.12 -17.48 -27.69
C PHE A 340 -14.04 -18.64 -27.28
N TYR A 341 -14.39 -19.46 -28.27
CA TYR A 341 -15.13 -20.70 -28.10
C TYR A 341 -14.16 -21.88 -28.21
N LEU A 342 -14.27 -22.85 -27.30
CA LEU A 342 -13.44 -24.04 -27.25
C LEU A 342 -14.27 -25.27 -27.58
N TYR A 343 -13.89 -25.96 -28.64
CA TYR A 343 -14.46 -27.25 -29.01
C TYR A 343 -13.39 -28.33 -28.76
N GLY A 344 -13.67 -29.29 -27.87
CA GLY A 344 -12.74 -30.42 -27.62
C GLY A 344 -12.80 -31.44 -28.75
N TRP A 345 -11.80 -32.32 -28.89
CA TRP A 345 -11.83 -33.35 -29.96
C TRP A 345 -13.00 -34.35 -29.88
N ASN A 346 -13.70 -34.42 -28.76
CA ASN A 346 -14.95 -35.17 -28.58
C ASN A 346 -16.19 -34.45 -29.13
N ASP A 347 -16.11 -33.17 -29.45
CA ASP A 347 -17.18 -32.38 -30.06
C ASP A 347 -17.16 -32.55 -31.61
N PRO A 348 -18.28 -32.95 -32.25
CA PRO A 348 -18.38 -33.03 -33.71
C PRO A 348 -18.00 -31.72 -34.43
N GLU A 349 -18.21 -30.56 -33.81
CA GLU A 349 -17.87 -29.26 -34.37
C GLU A 349 -16.36 -29.09 -34.57
N SER A 350 -15.52 -29.71 -33.71
CA SER A 350 -14.06 -29.68 -33.84
C SER A 350 -13.60 -30.26 -35.17
N MET A 351 -14.17 -31.40 -35.57
CA MET A 351 -13.86 -32.02 -36.88
C MET A 351 -14.33 -31.14 -38.03
N ARG A 352 -15.49 -30.47 -37.90
CA ARG A 352 -15.98 -29.52 -38.90
C ARG A 352 -15.02 -28.34 -39.08
N TYR A 353 -14.57 -27.72 -37.99
CA TYR A 353 -13.63 -26.60 -38.03
C TYR A 353 -12.24 -27.03 -38.52
N TYR A 354 -11.76 -28.21 -38.12
CA TYR A 354 -10.52 -28.79 -38.64
C TYR A 354 -10.56 -28.92 -40.18
N LEU A 355 -11.62 -29.52 -40.73
CA LEU A 355 -11.78 -29.70 -42.18
C LEU A 355 -11.93 -28.37 -42.95
N LEU A 356 -12.52 -27.34 -42.34
CA LEU A 356 -12.61 -26.00 -42.93
C LEU A 356 -11.26 -25.28 -42.95
N MET A 357 -10.51 -25.36 -41.84
CA MET A 357 -9.15 -24.83 -41.72
C MET A 357 -8.18 -25.57 -42.66
N GLU A 358 -8.28 -26.90 -42.75
CA GLU A 358 -7.42 -27.73 -43.60
C GLU A 358 -7.54 -27.39 -45.10
N LYS A 359 -8.74 -26.99 -45.55
CA LYS A 359 -8.99 -26.51 -46.93
C LYS A 359 -8.38 -25.14 -47.23
N LYS A 360 -8.11 -24.33 -46.19
CA LYS A 360 -7.49 -23.00 -46.31
C LYS A 360 -5.97 -23.05 -46.21
N LEU A 361 -5.42 -23.98 -45.42
CA LEU A 361 -3.99 -24.09 -45.20
C LEU A 361 -3.25 -24.64 -46.43
N PRO A 362 -2.14 -24.02 -46.86
CA PRO A 362 -1.32 -24.56 -47.94
C PRO A 362 -0.63 -25.85 -47.49
N ALA A 363 -0.34 -26.75 -48.43
CA ALA A 363 0.33 -28.03 -48.13
C ALA A 363 1.71 -27.87 -47.45
N SER A 364 2.34 -26.70 -47.58
CA SER A 364 3.58 -26.33 -46.85
C SER A 364 3.36 -26.13 -45.35
N ALA A 365 2.18 -25.66 -44.90
CA ALA A 365 1.88 -25.47 -43.48
C ALA A 365 1.88 -26.79 -42.69
N LYS A 366 1.61 -27.91 -43.37
CA LYS A 366 1.63 -29.27 -42.79
C LYS A 366 3.04 -29.88 -42.70
N LYS A 367 4.06 -29.25 -43.30
CA LYS A 367 5.45 -29.73 -43.21
C LYS A 367 6.13 -29.07 -42.02
N SER A 368 6.48 -29.89 -41.04
CA SER A 368 7.36 -29.48 -39.93
C SER A 368 8.69 -28.97 -40.50
N TYR A 369 8.91 -27.66 -40.43
CA TYR A 369 10.20 -27.07 -40.75
C TYR A 369 11.17 -27.28 -39.59
N ASN A 370 12.45 -27.48 -39.91
CA ASN A 370 13.49 -27.76 -38.92
C ASN A 370 13.51 -26.70 -37.80
N ARG A 371 13.87 -27.14 -36.58
CA ARG A 371 14.23 -26.22 -35.50
C ARG A 371 15.28 -25.21 -36.04
N PRO A 372 15.06 -23.89 -35.92
CA PRO A 372 14.21 -23.24 -34.90
C PRO A 372 12.89 -22.62 -35.39
N ILE A 373 12.35 -22.96 -36.57
CA ILE A 373 11.19 -22.27 -37.16
C ILE A 373 9.92 -23.14 -37.11
N ASN A 374 8.86 -22.65 -36.48
CA ASN A 374 7.58 -23.35 -36.33
C ASN A 374 6.60 -23.08 -37.49
N ASN A 375 6.59 -21.85 -38.02
CA ASN A 375 5.71 -21.43 -39.11
C ASN A 375 6.29 -20.21 -39.85
N ILE A 376 5.96 -20.07 -41.13
CA ILE A 376 6.21 -18.86 -41.93
C ILE A 376 4.88 -18.48 -42.58
N PHE A 377 4.46 -17.23 -42.35
CA PHE A 377 3.26 -16.63 -42.90
C PHE A 377 3.64 -15.37 -43.69
N GLN A 378 2.94 -15.10 -44.78
CA GLN A 378 3.09 -13.87 -45.56
C GLN A 378 1.72 -13.19 -45.56
N ASP A 379 1.68 -11.94 -45.09
CA ASP A 379 0.44 -11.18 -45.03
C ASP A 379 0.07 -10.55 -46.39
N SER A 380 -1.13 -9.99 -46.48
CA SER A 380 -1.66 -9.32 -47.66
C SER A 380 -0.81 -8.14 -48.15
N ARG A 381 -0.02 -7.51 -47.26
CA ARG A 381 0.94 -6.43 -47.56
C ARG A 381 2.27 -6.97 -48.10
N GLY A 382 2.42 -8.29 -48.18
CA GLY A 382 3.65 -8.98 -48.57
C GLY A 382 4.72 -9.00 -47.48
N TRP A 383 4.41 -8.62 -46.24
CA TRP A 383 5.35 -8.75 -45.13
C TRP A 383 5.46 -10.20 -44.70
N LYS A 384 6.69 -10.61 -44.37
CA LYS A 384 6.96 -11.98 -43.95
C LYS A 384 7.05 -12.07 -42.43
N TRP A 385 6.17 -12.88 -41.85
CA TRP A 385 6.08 -13.19 -40.44
C TRP A 385 6.63 -14.60 -40.20
N THR A 386 7.59 -14.77 -39.30
CA THR A 386 8.23 -16.05 -39.00
C THR A 386 8.09 -16.38 -37.52
N ALA A 387 7.36 -17.44 -37.22
CA ALA A 387 7.19 -17.99 -35.88
C ALA A 387 8.41 -18.82 -35.47
N MET A 388 9.03 -18.47 -34.35
CA MET A 388 10.23 -19.13 -33.83
C MET A 388 10.01 -19.54 -32.37
N TYR A 389 10.99 -20.27 -31.81
CA TYR A 389 11.04 -20.53 -30.36
C TYR A 389 11.42 -19.31 -29.52
N THR A 390 11.96 -18.26 -30.15
CA THR A 390 12.52 -17.05 -29.53
C THR A 390 11.79 -15.78 -29.97
N GLY A 391 10.50 -15.90 -30.28
CA GLY A 391 9.61 -14.80 -30.64
C GLY A 391 9.07 -14.85 -32.07
N LEU A 392 8.37 -13.80 -32.44
CA LEU A 392 7.82 -13.57 -33.78
C LEU A 392 8.71 -12.60 -34.54
N LYS A 393 9.27 -13.01 -35.68
CA LYS A 393 10.11 -12.16 -36.52
C LYS A 393 9.31 -11.60 -37.70
N LEU A 394 9.38 -10.29 -37.87
CA LEU A 394 8.81 -9.52 -38.99
C LEU A 394 9.92 -9.07 -39.93
N GLU A 395 9.79 -9.37 -41.22
CA GLU A 395 10.63 -8.87 -42.31
C GLU A 395 9.76 -8.08 -43.31
N LYS A 396 9.92 -6.75 -43.36
CA LYS A 396 9.18 -5.86 -44.30
C LYS A 396 9.94 -5.69 -45.61
N THR A 397 9.23 -5.80 -46.73
CA THR A 397 9.77 -5.93 -48.10
C THR A 397 10.63 -4.75 -48.55
N GLU A 398 10.21 -3.52 -48.27
CA GLU A 398 10.83 -2.33 -48.88
C GLU A 398 12.01 -1.70 -48.12
N ARG A 399 12.36 -2.19 -46.92
CA ARG A 399 13.40 -1.51 -46.08
C ARG A 399 14.33 -2.41 -45.28
N GLY A 400 14.22 -3.73 -45.39
CA GLY A 400 15.12 -4.68 -44.71
C GLY A 400 15.13 -4.63 -43.17
N LYS A 401 14.29 -3.77 -42.55
CA LYS A 401 14.14 -3.65 -41.10
C LYS A 401 13.49 -4.94 -40.58
N LYS A 402 14.31 -5.78 -39.96
CA LYS A 402 13.89 -6.97 -39.22
C LYS A 402 13.55 -6.55 -37.80
N ARG A 403 12.34 -6.86 -37.34
CA ARG A 403 11.92 -6.68 -35.93
C ARG A 403 11.59 -8.06 -35.36
N ILE A 404 12.00 -8.33 -34.13
CA ILE A 404 11.61 -9.53 -33.40
C ILE A 404 10.76 -9.07 -32.22
N PHE A 405 9.53 -9.58 -32.16
CA PHE A 405 8.63 -9.40 -31.03
C PHE A 405 8.84 -10.57 -30.06
N THR A 406 9.01 -10.23 -28.79
CA THR A 406 9.28 -11.17 -27.69
C THR A 406 8.26 -10.95 -26.56
N LYS A 407 8.44 -11.62 -25.41
CA LYS A 407 7.68 -11.28 -24.21
C LYS A 407 7.82 -9.80 -23.81
N LYS A 408 8.97 -9.17 -24.10
CA LYS A 408 9.23 -7.76 -23.79
C LYS A 408 8.37 -6.79 -24.61
N ASP A 409 7.89 -7.23 -25.76
CA ASP A 409 7.03 -6.46 -26.68
C ASP A 409 5.53 -6.70 -26.42
N GLY A 410 5.16 -7.55 -25.46
CA GLY A 410 3.76 -7.83 -25.10
C GLY A 410 3.22 -9.21 -25.52
N LEU A 411 4.02 -10.06 -26.18
CA LEU A 411 3.62 -11.45 -26.46
C LEU A 411 3.48 -12.25 -25.16
N MET A 412 2.51 -13.15 -25.10
CA MET A 412 2.35 -14.07 -23.96
C MET A 412 3.57 -14.99 -23.79
N ASN A 413 4.07 -15.50 -24.91
CA ASN A 413 5.18 -16.43 -24.93
C ASN A 413 6.09 -16.21 -26.15
N GLU A 414 7.37 -16.59 -26.00
CA GLU A 414 8.36 -16.50 -27.08
C GLU A 414 8.26 -17.71 -28.01
N MET A 415 7.72 -18.83 -27.55
CA MET A 415 7.41 -19.98 -28.39
C MET A 415 6.12 -19.71 -29.17
N VAL A 416 6.29 -19.26 -30.41
CA VAL A 416 5.20 -18.97 -31.36
C VAL A 416 4.96 -20.19 -32.24
N HIS A 417 3.71 -20.58 -32.45
CA HIS A 417 3.32 -21.79 -33.18
C HIS A 417 2.67 -21.48 -34.54
N SER A 418 1.70 -20.58 -34.58
CA SER A 418 0.94 -20.24 -35.79
C SER A 418 0.59 -18.76 -35.84
N ILE A 419 0.37 -18.25 -37.06
CA ILE A 419 0.14 -16.84 -37.38
C ILE A 419 -0.99 -16.80 -38.40
N VAL A 420 -1.91 -15.83 -38.27
CA VAL A 420 -2.99 -15.59 -39.21
C VAL A 420 -3.32 -14.10 -39.26
N GLU A 421 -3.71 -13.58 -40.42
CA GLU A 421 -4.20 -12.22 -40.62
C GLU A 421 -5.73 -12.21 -40.57
N ASP A 422 -6.33 -11.17 -39.96
CA ASP A 422 -7.78 -10.96 -39.99
C ASP A 422 -8.24 -10.08 -41.17
N ALA A 423 -9.55 -9.80 -41.24
CA ALA A 423 -10.13 -8.99 -42.30
C ALA A 423 -9.76 -7.50 -42.21
N GLN A 424 -9.23 -7.03 -41.08
CA GLN A 424 -8.77 -5.66 -40.84
C GLN A 424 -7.26 -5.51 -41.10
N HIS A 425 -6.60 -6.59 -41.51
CA HIS A 425 -5.15 -6.71 -41.69
C HIS A 425 -4.32 -6.70 -40.40
N ASP A 426 -4.95 -6.88 -39.24
CA ASP A 426 -4.25 -7.14 -37.99
C ASP A 426 -3.77 -8.60 -37.93
N ILE A 427 -2.80 -8.87 -37.06
CA ILE A 427 -2.12 -10.17 -37.00
C ILE A 427 -2.41 -10.87 -35.68
N TRP A 428 -2.94 -12.07 -35.78
CA TRP A 428 -3.22 -12.97 -34.66
C TRP A 428 -2.18 -14.09 -34.60
N VAL A 429 -1.72 -14.36 -33.39
CA VAL A 429 -0.50 -15.16 -33.14
C VAL A 429 -0.79 -16.16 -32.03
N ALA A 430 -0.72 -17.45 -32.34
CA ALA A 430 -0.87 -18.49 -31.33
C ALA A 430 0.50 -18.84 -30.73
N THR A 431 0.61 -18.77 -29.41
CA THR A 431 1.84 -19.04 -28.64
C THR A 431 1.57 -20.12 -27.60
N SER A 432 2.60 -20.74 -27.01
CA SER A 432 2.33 -21.70 -25.92
C SER A 432 1.69 -20.96 -24.73
N TYR A 433 0.51 -21.40 -24.29
CA TYR A 433 -0.29 -20.83 -23.21
C TYR A 433 -0.96 -19.46 -23.47
N GLY A 434 -1.14 -19.04 -24.73
CA GLY A 434 -1.98 -17.88 -25.05
C GLY A 434 -1.99 -17.45 -26.52
N ILE A 435 -2.95 -16.61 -26.87
CA ILE A 435 -3.09 -15.98 -28.20
C ILE A 435 -2.74 -14.49 -28.06
N SER A 436 -1.99 -13.93 -29.00
CA SER A 436 -1.68 -12.50 -29.05
C SER A 436 -2.22 -11.85 -30.33
N HIS A 437 -2.75 -10.64 -30.21
CA HIS A 437 -3.30 -9.81 -31.29
C HIS A 437 -2.42 -8.57 -31.45
N LEU A 438 -1.86 -8.38 -32.64
CA LEU A 438 -0.96 -7.30 -32.99
C LEU A 438 -1.71 -6.31 -33.87
N PHE A 439 -2.02 -5.15 -33.28
CA PHE A 439 -2.69 -4.04 -33.97
C PHE A 439 -1.71 -3.32 -34.90
N ILE A 440 -2.08 -3.17 -36.17
CA ILE A 440 -1.25 -2.57 -37.21
C ILE A 440 -1.90 -1.28 -37.70
N LYS A 441 -1.21 -0.17 -37.46
CA LYS A 441 -1.63 1.17 -37.90
C LYS A 441 -0.43 1.92 -38.45
N ASN A 442 -0.65 2.74 -39.47
CA ASN A 442 0.42 3.52 -40.13
C ASN A 442 1.62 2.65 -40.59
N ASN A 443 1.35 1.43 -41.08
CA ASN A 443 2.36 0.45 -41.48
C ASN A 443 3.35 0.02 -40.37
N ASP A 444 2.99 0.07 -39.08
CA ASP A 444 3.72 -0.62 -38.01
C ASP A 444 2.82 -1.20 -36.92
N VAL A 445 3.38 -2.12 -36.11
CA VAL A 445 2.68 -2.68 -34.95
C VAL A 445 2.67 -1.65 -33.83
N THR A 446 1.49 -1.15 -33.48
CA THR A 446 1.29 -0.09 -32.47
C THR A 446 0.95 -0.64 -31.09
N ARG A 447 0.19 -1.74 -31.01
CA ARG A 447 -0.21 -2.38 -29.75
C ARG A 447 -0.16 -3.90 -29.89
N VAL A 448 0.21 -4.56 -28.80
CA VAL A 448 0.06 -6.02 -28.64
C VAL A 448 -0.89 -6.28 -27.48
N GLU A 449 -1.99 -6.96 -27.76
CA GLU A 449 -2.86 -7.54 -26.74
C GLU A 449 -2.68 -9.06 -26.70
N THR A 450 -3.04 -9.66 -25.56
CA THR A 450 -2.80 -11.07 -25.25
C THR A 450 -4.00 -11.67 -24.51
N TYR A 451 -4.37 -12.88 -24.85
CA TYR A 451 -5.54 -13.58 -24.34
C TYR A 451 -5.09 -14.93 -23.77
N ILE A 452 -5.53 -15.23 -22.55
CA ILE A 452 -5.06 -16.35 -21.72
C ILE A 452 -6.24 -17.18 -21.21
N SER A 453 -6.01 -18.12 -20.28
CA SER A 453 -7.10 -18.93 -19.71
C SER A 453 -8.16 -18.15 -18.94
N LYS A 454 -7.87 -16.92 -18.49
CA LYS A 454 -8.89 -15.98 -17.97
C LYS A 454 -9.80 -15.40 -19.07
N ASP A 455 -9.43 -15.55 -20.34
CA ASP A 455 -10.16 -15.13 -21.54
C ASP A 455 -10.69 -16.35 -22.32
N ASN A 456 -10.80 -17.52 -21.67
CA ASN A 456 -11.22 -18.79 -22.27
C ASN A 456 -10.31 -19.33 -23.38
N VAL A 457 -9.01 -18.97 -23.37
CA VAL A 457 -7.97 -19.57 -24.23
C VAL A 457 -7.37 -20.81 -23.53
N PRO A 458 -7.12 -21.94 -24.20
CA PRO A 458 -6.68 -23.16 -23.53
C PRO A 458 -5.26 -23.00 -22.95
N ARG A 459 -4.99 -23.65 -21.81
CA ARG A 459 -3.71 -23.52 -21.09
C ARG A 459 -2.72 -24.60 -21.54
N GLU A 460 -2.44 -24.63 -22.83
CA GLU A 460 -1.58 -25.61 -23.49
C GLU A 460 -0.83 -25.00 -24.69
N SER A 461 -0.07 -25.82 -25.42
CA SER A 461 0.62 -25.39 -26.64
C SER A 461 -0.30 -25.45 -27.87
N PHE A 462 -0.16 -24.48 -28.76
CA PHE A 462 -0.82 -24.49 -30.06
C PHE A 462 -0.05 -25.36 -31.06
N VAL A 463 -0.73 -25.84 -32.10
CA VAL A 463 -0.12 -26.70 -33.12
C VAL A 463 0.53 -25.83 -34.21
N ASN A 464 1.78 -26.16 -34.55
CA ASN A 464 2.59 -25.41 -35.51
C ASN A 464 1.86 -25.23 -36.85
N GLY A 465 1.71 -23.97 -37.29
CA GLY A 465 1.08 -23.62 -38.57
C GLY A 465 -0.44 -23.84 -38.66
N MET A 466 -1.10 -24.35 -37.62
CA MET A 466 -2.54 -24.67 -37.66
C MET A 466 -3.38 -23.49 -37.16
N ALA A 467 -3.46 -22.44 -37.99
CA ALA A 467 -4.38 -21.33 -37.85
C ALA A 467 -4.86 -20.82 -39.22
N ALA A 468 -6.15 -20.51 -39.36
CA ALA A 468 -6.67 -19.94 -40.61
C ALA A 468 -7.87 -19.01 -40.39
N LEU A 469 -7.99 -18.02 -41.29
CA LEU A 469 -9.17 -17.19 -41.47
C LEU A 469 -10.17 -17.92 -42.39
N LEU A 470 -11.40 -18.11 -41.91
CA LEU A 470 -12.49 -18.73 -42.64
C LEU A 470 -13.21 -17.74 -43.56
N ASN A 471 -14.04 -18.26 -44.47
CA ASN A 471 -14.82 -17.44 -45.40
C ASN A 471 -15.90 -16.57 -44.72
N ASP A 472 -16.26 -16.89 -43.48
CA ASP A 472 -17.27 -16.19 -42.67
C ASP A 472 -16.64 -15.17 -41.70
N GLY A 473 -15.36 -14.83 -41.90
CA GLY A 473 -14.61 -13.87 -41.07
C GLY A 473 -14.04 -14.46 -39.78
N ARG A 474 -14.44 -15.67 -39.37
CA ARG A 474 -13.97 -16.28 -38.13
C ARG A 474 -12.55 -16.81 -38.26
N ILE A 475 -11.76 -16.68 -37.20
CA ILE A 475 -10.46 -17.30 -37.06
C ILE A 475 -10.61 -18.63 -36.32
N VAL A 476 -9.92 -19.64 -36.82
CA VAL A 476 -9.76 -20.96 -36.20
C VAL A 476 -8.29 -21.20 -35.91
N MET A 477 -7.97 -21.64 -34.71
CA MET A 477 -6.64 -22.05 -34.28
C MET A 477 -6.71 -23.42 -33.58
N GLN A 478 -5.78 -24.32 -33.88
CA GLN A 478 -5.71 -25.63 -33.23
C GLN A 478 -4.73 -25.62 -32.05
N SER A 479 -5.20 -26.06 -30.89
CA SER A 479 -4.36 -26.45 -29.75
C SER A 479 -4.23 -27.97 -29.63
N GLN A 480 -3.62 -28.48 -28.57
CA GLN A 480 -3.40 -29.92 -28.40
C GLN A 480 -4.74 -30.67 -28.27
N ASP A 481 -5.63 -30.18 -27.40
CA ASP A 481 -6.88 -30.84 -27.02
C ASP A 481 -8.14 -30.14 -27.58
N TYR A 482 -8.00 -28.92 -28.11
CA TYR A 482 -9.11 -28.07 -28.55
C TYR A 482 -8.93 -27.42 -29.93
N MET A 483 -10.05 -27.22 -30.63
CA MET A 483 -10.20 -26.23 -31.67
C MET A 483 -10.70 -24.92 -31.04
N VAL A 484 -9.89 -23.87 -31.13
CA VAL A 484 -10.22 -22.52 -30.65
C VAL A 484 -10.81 -21.73 -31.81
N VAL A 485 -12.02 -21.22 -31.65
CA VAL A 485 -12.74 -20.46 -32.69
C VAL A 485 -13.17 -19.12 -32.12
N PHE A 486 -12.93 -18.05 -32.86
CA PHE A 486 -13.35 -16.72 -32.48
C PHE A 486 -13.64 -15.85 -33.71
N ASP A 487 -14.35 -14.75 -33.49
CA ASP A 487 -14.67 -13.75 -34.49
C ASP A 487 -13.90 -12.47 -34.15
N PRO A 488 -12.89 -12.06 -34.94
CA PRO A 488 -12.06 -10.90 -34.64
C PRO A 488 -12.87 -9.60 -34.54
N ASP A 489 -13.96 -9.45 -35.29
CA ASP A 489 -14.80 -8.23 -35.27
C ASP A 489 -15.46 -8.02 -33.91
N LYS A 490 -15.73 -9.10 -33.16
CA LYS A 490 -16.31 -9.04 -31.81
C LYS A 490 -15.36 -8.47 -30.75
N PHE A 491 -14.06 -8.39 -31.04
CA PHE A 491 -13.08 -7.69 -30.20
C PHE A 491 -13.01 -6.19 -30.52
N HIS A 492 -13.35 -5.81 -31.76
CA HIS A 492 -13.11 -4.47 -32.30
C HIS A 492 -14.22 -3.45 -31.97
N ASN A 493 -15.44 -3.89 -31.65
CA ASN A 493 -16.62 -3.03 -31.57
C ASN A 493 -16.80 -2.16 -30.29
N LYS A 494 -15.75 -1.96 -29.47
CA LYS A 494 -15.75 -1.00 -28.33
C LYS A 494 -14.44 -0.22 -28.19
N GLN A 495 -13.81 0.17 -29.30
CA GLN A 495 -12.50 0.84 -29.31
C GLN A 495 -12.42 2.23 -28.62
N GLU A 496 -13.53 2.84 -28.22
CA GLU A 496 -13.56 4.22 -27.69
C GLU A 496 -13.99 4.38 -26.22
N GLU A 497 -14.49 3.33 -25.55
CA GLU A 497 -14.91 3.38 -24.13
C GLU A 497 -13.99 2.56 -23.20
N LEU A 498 -12.67 2.78 -23.29
CA LEU A 498 -11.73 2.27 -22.30
C LEU A 498 -11.90 3.03 -20.98
N PHE A 499 -12.43 2.35 -19.96
CA PHE A 499 -12.65 2.94 -18.64
C PHE A 499 -11.33 3.42 -17.99
N PRO A 500 -11.33 4.59 -17.32
CA PRO A 500 -10.14 5.09 -16.62
C PRO A 500 -9.76 4.19 -15.45
N LEU A 501 -8.48 3.85 -15.37
CA LEU A 501 -7.89 3.14 -14.24
C LEU A 501 -7.42 4.14 -13.18
N TYR A 502 -7.67 3.82 -11.91
CA TYR A 502 -7.43 4.74 -10.79
C TYR A 502 -6.40 4.15 -9.82
N PRO A 503 -5.10 4.39 -10.03
CA PRO A 503 -4.04 3.79 -9.24
C PRO A 503 -4.15 4.14 -7.75
N LYS A 504 -3.94 3.12 -6.91
CA LYS A 504 -3.89 3.19 -5.45
C LYS A 504 -2.59 2.59 -4.97
N MET A 505 -1.98 3.24 -3.99
CA MET A 505 -0.91 2.62 -3.22
C MET A 505 -1.52 1.53 -2.34
N THR A 506 -0.97 0.32 -2.38
CA THR A 506 -1.49 -0.84 -1.65
C THR A 506 -0.58 -1.30 -0.53
N LYS A 507 0.74 -1.10 -0.67
CA LYS A 507 1.76 -1.50 0.31
C LYS A 507 2.95 -0.54 0.25
N ILE A 508 3.54 -0.28 1.40
CA ILE A 508 4.82 0.42 1.55
C ILE A 508 5.75 -0.52 2.34
N LEU A 509 6.96 -0.73 1.84
CA LEU A 509 8.05 -1.33 2.59
C LEU A 509 9.12 -0.26 2.86
N VAL A 510 9.62 -0.17 4.08
CA VAL A 510 10.74 0.67 4.49
C VAL A 510 11.79 -0.24 5.13
N ASN A 511 13.02 -0.22 4.61
CA ASN A 511 14.12 -1.10 5.04
C ASN A 511 13.74 -2.61 5.06
N GLY A 512 12.78 -3.00 4.20
CA GLY A 512 12.23 -4.36 4.12
C GLY A 512 11.06 -4.66 5.07
N GLN A 513 10.76 -3.77 6.03
CA GLN A 513 9.62 -3.90 6.94
C GLN A 513 8.36 -3.28 6.33
N GLU A 514 7.20 -3.89 6.58
CA GLU A 514 5.91 -3.39 6.09
C GLU A 514 5.36 -2.27 6.98
N VAL A 515 4.95 -1.17 6.36
CA VAL A 515 4.40 -0.01 7.04
C VAL A 515 2.89 -0.18 7.23
N GLU A 516 2.42 0.02 8.46
CA GLU A 516 1.00 0.18 8.78
C GLU A 516 0.67 1.62 9.21
N ALA A 517 -0.57 2.03 8.96
CA ALA A 517 -1.06 3.35 9.35
C ALA A 517 -0.99 3.58 10.88
N ASN A 518 -0.31 4.66 11.28
CA ASN A 518 -0.06 5.04 12.68
C ASN A 518 0.72 3.98 13.52
N LYS A 519 1.50 3.10 12.88
CA LYS A 519 2.54 2.34 13.58
C LYS A 519 3.92 2.95 13.32
N GLU A 520 4.78 2.90 14.33
CA GLU A 520 6.17 3.30 14.19
C GLU A 520 6.98 2.20 13.51
N VAL A 521 7.80 2.59 12.54
CA VAL A 521 8.89 1.79 11.98
C VAL A 521 10.18 2.49 12.40
N GLU A 522 11.06 1.76 13.09
CA GLU A 522 12.33 2.29 13.61
C GLU A 522 12.17 3.59 14.45
N GLY A 523 11.06 3.72 15.19
CA GLY A 523 10.75 4.88 16.03
C GLY A 523 10.17 6.10 15.28
N HIS A 524 9.72 5.93 14.04
CA HIS A 524 9.09 6.99 13.24
C HIS A 524 7.77 6.51 12.61
N VAL A 525 6.72 7.35 12.67
CA VAL A 525 5.44 7.07 12.00
C VAL A 525 5.50 7.54 10.55
N ILE A 526 5.56 6.59 9.62
CA ILE A 526 5.79 6.86 8.20
C ILE A 526 4.57 7.48 7.51
N VAL A 527 3.37 7.01 7.89
CA VAL A 527 2.07 7.44 7.35
C VAL A 527 1.00 7.43 8.44
N ASN A 528 0.17 8.47 8.46
CA ASN A 528 -0.88 8.67 9.46
C ASN A 528 -2.30 8.26 9.01
N LYS A 529 -2.41 7.69 7.80
CA LYS A 529 -3.65 7.24 7.15
C LYS A 529 -3.43 5.87 6.52
N ALA A 530 -4.51 5.17 6.20
CA ALA A 530 -4.47 3.93 5.42
C ALA A 530 -3.64 4.10 4.14
N ILE A 531 -2.90 3.06 3.76
CA ILE A 531 -1.99 3.10 2.60
C ILE A 531 -2.73 3.50 1.31
N SER A 532 -3.98 3.03 1.14
CA SER A 532 -4.88 3.37 0.03
C SER A 532 -5.29 4.86 -0.06
N ARG A 533 -5.11 5.61 1.05
CA ARG A 533 -5.47 7.01 1.24
C ARG A 533 -4.28 7.94 1.45
N ALA A 534 -3.12 7.39 1.80
CA ALA A 534 -1.89 8.14 1.98
C ALA A 534 -1.50 8.85 0.67
N LYS A 535 -1.22 10.15 0.78
CA LYS A 535 -0.63 10.98 -0.29
C LYS A 535 0.78 11.46 0.06
N GLU A 536 1.08 11.53 1.35
CA GLU A 536 2.37 11.97 1.88
C GLU A 536 2.99 10.78 2.60
N ILE A 537 4.28 10.56 2.34
CA ILE A 537 5.11 9.55 2.99
C ILE A 537 6.25 10.31 3.64
N ASN A 538 6.42 10.17 4.96
CA ASN A 538 7.50 10.82 5.70
C ASN A 538 8.48 9.76 6.21
N VAL A 539 9.76 9.89 5.87
CA VAL A 539 10.81 8.95 6.29
C VAL A 539 12.04 9.71 6.77
N ASN A 540 12.79 9.09 7.67
CA ASN A 540 14.09 9.61 8.10
C ASN A 540 15.22 9.26 7.10
N TYR A 541 16.38 9.90 7.26
CA TYR A 541 17.53 9.75 6.37
C TYR A 541 18.14 8.33 6.32
N ASP A 542 17.92 7.55 7.37
CA ASP A 542 18.27 6.13 7.55
C ASP A 542 17.22 5.17 6.97
N GLN A 543 16.01 5.66 6.72
CA GLN A 543 14.87 4.95 6.11
C GLN A 543 14.87 5.09 4.57
N ASN A 544 16.06 5.08 3.97
CA ASN A 544 16.28 5.47 2.57
C ASN A 544 16.11 4.32 1.54
N SER A 545 15.68 3.13 1.98
CA SER A 545 15.36 1.99 1.12
C SER A 545 13.85 1.71 1.17
N LEU A 546 13.12 2.26 0.22
CA LEU A 546 11.66 2.10 0.10
C LEU A 546 11.28 1.14 -1.04
N SER A 547 10.17 0.43 -0.89
CA SER A 547 9.43 -0.16 -2.01
C SER A 547 7.97 0.24 -1.92
N LEU A 548 7.49 0.94 -2.95
CA LEU A 548 6.12 1.43 -3.04
C LEU A 548 5.33 0.56 -4.02
N HIS A 549 4.25 -0.07 -3.56
CA HIS A 549 3.43 -0.92 -4.42
C HIS A 549 2.14 -0.20 -4.81
N PHE A 550 1.84 -0.19 -6.11
CA PHE A 550 0.66 0.44 -6.68
C PHE A 550 -0.18 -0.57 -7.46
N SER A 551 -1.50 -0.47 -7.31
CA SER A 551 -2.50 -1.23 -8.06
C SER A 551 -3.43 -0.28 -8.80
N ALA A 552 -3.55 -0.46 -10.10
CA ALA A 552 -4.52 0.22 -10.95
C ALA A 552 -5.97 -0.25 -10.75
N LEU A 553 -6.19 -1.28 -9.92
CA LEU A 553 -7.47 -1.97 -9.73
C LEU A 553 -8.08 -2.48 -11.06
N ASN A 554 -7.24 -2.85 -12.04
CA ASN A 554 -7.66 -3.37 -13.33
C ASN A 554 -8.21 -4.80 -13.18
N TYR A 555 -9.53 -4.94 -13.06
CA TYR A 555 -10.21 -6.22 -12.86
C TYR A 555 -10.38 -6.98 -14.19
N PHE A 556 -10.49 -6.26 -15.30
CA PHE A 556 -10.67 -6.85 -16.62
C PHE A 556 -9.45 -7.67 -17.08
N ARG A 557 -8.26 -7.07 -17.15
CA ARG A 557 -7.01 -7.75 -17.56
C ARG A 557 -5.80 -7.23 -16.79
N PRO A 558 -5.60 -7.66 -15.52
CA PRO A 558 -4.56 -7.10 -14.65
C PRO A 558 -3.14 -7.15 -15.27
N ASN A 559 -2.79 -8.26 -15.94
CA ASN A 559 -1.51 -8.45 -16.63
C ASN A 559 -1.24 -7.49 -17.81
N GLN A 560 -2.24 -6.72 -18.25
CA GLN A 560 -2.17 -5.70 -19.30
C GLN A 560 -2.35 -4.28 -18.76
N THR A 561 -2.05 -4.09 -17.48
CA THR A 561 -1.93 -2.75 -16.91
C THR A 561 -0.62 -2.12 -17.38
N TYR A 562 -0.75 -0.98 -18.07
CA TYR A 562 0.34 -0.08 -18.36
C TYR A 562 0.34 1.03 -17.30
N TYR A 563 1.50 1.29 -16.72
CA TYR A 563 1.75 2.44 -15.87
C TYR A 563 2.65 3.43 -16.61
N ARG A 564 2.44 4.74 -16.45
CA ARG A 564 3.51 5.72 -16.64
C ARG A 564 3.88 6.30 -15.30
N VAL A 565 5.18 6.36 -15.02
CA VAL A 565 5.74 6.87 -13.76
C VAL A 565 6.81 7.92 -14.05
N ARG A 566 6.84 8.96 -13.22
CA ARG A 566 7.88 9.98 -13.14
C ARG A 566 8.09 10.35 -11.66
N ILE A 567 9.33 10.55 -11.23
CA ILE A 567 9.66 10.98 -9.86
C ILE A 567 10.59 12.17 -9.96
N LYS A 568 10.05 13.36 -9.69
CA LYS A 568 10.81 14.61 -9.80
C LYS A 568 11.96 14.62 -8.80
N GLY A 569 13.17 14.91 -9.28
CA GLY A 569 14.38 14.99 -8.45
C GLY A 569 15.15 13.67 -8.30
N ILE A 570 14.68 12.56 -8.87
CA ILE A 570 15.49 11.33 -9.00
C ILE A 570 15.90 11.20 -10.48
N PRO A 571 17.18 11.45 -10.85
CA PRO A 571 17.59 11.56 -12.26
C PRO A 571 17.23 10.36 -13.16
N PHE A 572 17.13 9.15 -12.60
CA PHE A 572 16.70 7.98 -13.35
C PHE A 572 15.19 8.02 -13.71
N TYR A 573 14.36 8.62 -12.86
CA TYR A 573 12.90 8.69 -12.99
C TYR A 573 12.37 10.09 -13.32
N ASP A 574 13.24 11.08 -13.59
CA ASP A 574 12.83 12.47 -13.81
C ASP A 574 12.05 12.67 -15.13
N ASP A 575 12.26 11.77 -16.10
CA ASP A 575 11.46 11.62 -17.32
C ASP A 575 10.37 10.55 -17.18
N TRP A 576 9.28 10.71 -17.94
CA TRP A 576 8.20 9.72 -18.00
C TRP A 576 8.67 8.35 -18.53
N ARG A 577 8.45 7.30 -17.75
CA ARG A 577 8.71 5.91 -18.14
C ARG A 577 7.41 5.10 -18.19
N VAL A 578 7.15 4.44 -19.32
CA VAL A 578 6.02 3.52 -19.49
C VAL A 578 6.44 2.10 -19.12
N LEU A 579 5.80 1.53 -18.11
CA LEU A 579 6.06 0.22 -17.53
C LEU A 579 4.82 -0.68 -17.65
N SER A 580 5.01 -1.93 -18.05
CA SER A 580 3.99 -2.98 -18.08
C SER A 580 4.61 -4.31 -17.70
N HIS A 581 3.80 -5.36 -17.51
CA HIS A 581 4.32 -6.69 -17.17
C HIS A 581 5.36 -7.20 -18.19
N ALA A 582 5.22 -6.81 -19.46
CA ALA A 582 6.13 -7.16 -20.55
C ALA A 582 7.49 -6.46 -20.46
N ASN A 583 7.51 -5.12 -20.37
CA ASN A 583 8.73 -4.34 -20.60
C ASN A 583 9.49 -3.94 -19.32
N SER A 584 8.92 -4.15 -18.14
CA SER A 584 9.37 -3.53 -16.88
C SER A 584 10.40 -4.35 -16.08
N ALA A 585 10.92 -5.44 -16.65
CA ALA A 585 11.88 -6.35 -15.99
C ALA A 585 11.45 -6.87 -14.60
N GLY A 586 10.14 -6.99 -14.37
CA GLY A 586 9.55 -7.48 -13.12
C GLY A 586 9.08 -6.39 -12.15
N LEU A 587 9.24 -5.11 -12.47
CA LEU A 587 8.62 -4.02 -11.67
C LEU A 587 7.10 -4.10 -11.72
N VAL A 588 6.49 -4.49 -12.85
CA VAL A 588 5.05 -4.81 -12.93
C VAL A 588 4.87 -6.32 -12.91
N ASP A 589 4.18 -6.82 -11.89
CA ASP A 589 3.96 -8.25 -11.71
C ASP A 589 2.87 -8.82 -12.65
N LYS A 590 2.68 -10.14 -12.61
CA LYS A 590 1.66 -10.85 -13.41
C LYS A 590 0.22 -10.48 -13.06
N ASN A 591 0.00 -9.85 -11.90
CA ASN A 591 -1.29 -9.37 -11.41
C ASN A 591 -1.48 -7.86 -11.69
N GLY A 592 -0.54 -7.21 -12.40
CA GLY A 592 -0.65 -5.78 -12.71
C GLY A 592 -0.29 -4.85 -11.56
N ILE A 593 0.36 -5.33 -10.49
CA ILE A 593 0.88 -4.48 -9.42
C ILE A 593 2.24 -3.93 -9.84
N LEU A 594 2.41 -2.61 -9.75
CA LEU A 594 3.70 -1.94 -9.91
C LEU A 594 4.42 -1.87 -8.57
N HIS A 595 5.55 -2.55 -8.48
CA HIS A 595 6.56 -2.46 -7.44
C HIS A 595 7.60 -1.42 -7.83
N LEU A 596 7.71 -0.34 -7.07
CA LEU A 596 8.62 0.77 -7.32
C LEU A 596 9.70 0.82 -6.20
N PRO A 597 10.85 0.16 -6.38
CA PRO A 597 11.96 0.22 -5.43
C PRO A 597 12.74 1.53 -5.59
N LEU A 598 12.96 2.20 -4.45
CA LEU A 598 13.67 3.46 -4.32
C LEU A 598 14.76 3.27 -3.26
N THR A 599 15.99 2.96 -3.70
CA THR A 599 17.12 2.64 -2.83
C THR A 599 18.11 3.80 -2.74
N GLY A 600 18.58 4.10 -1.52
CA GLY A 600 19.55 5.17 -1.27
C GLY A 600 19.02 6.57 -1.59
N VAL A 601 17.71 6.79 -1.39
CA VAL A 601 17.08 8.11 -1.63
C VAL A 601 17.71 9.14 -0.70
N ARG A 602 18.14 10.28 -1.25
CA ARG A 602 18.78 11.35 -0.46
C ARG A 602 17.72 12.14 0.32
N PRO A 603 18.09 12.84 1.40
CA PRO A 603 17.20 13.81 2.03
C PRO A 603 16.70 14.87 1.04
N GLY A 604 15.40 15.17 1.09
CA GLY A 604 14.73 16.02 0.12
C GLY A 604 13.23 15.72 -0.02
N ARG A 605 12.57 16.46 -0.90
CA ARG A 605 11.17 16.26 -1.29
C ARG A 605 11.12 15.73 -2.73
N TYR A 606 10.36 14.66 -2.93
CA TYR A 606 10.16 14.01 -4.22
C TYR A 606 8.66 13.88 -4.49
N ASP A 607 8.19 14.34 -5.65
CA ASP A 607 6.82 14.13 -6.09
C ASP A 607 6.81 12.98 -7.11
N ILE A 608 6.15 11.88 -6.72
CA ILE A 608 5.93 10.66 -7.51
C ILE A 608 4.62 10.84 -8.28
N GLU A 609 4.74 11.04 -9.58
CA GLU A 609 3.62 11.16 -10.51
C GLU A 609 3.39 9.84 -11.24
N LEU A 610 2.16 9.31 -11.18
CA LEU A 610 1.85 7.99 -11.71
C LEU A 610 0.44 7.95 -12.31
N GLN A 611 0.30 7.25 -13.43
CA GLN A 611 -0.97 6.97 -14.09
C GLN A 611 -1.03 5.53 -14.55
N ALA A 612 -2.24 5.01 -14.72
CA ALA A 612 -2.49 3.68 -15.26
C ALA A 612 -3.41 3.73 -16.48
N SER A 613 -3.22 2.80 -17.41
CA SER A 613 -4.05 2.62 -18.60
C SER A 613 -4.07 1.15 -19.04
N LEU A 614 -5.04 0.81 -19.88
CA LEU A 614 -5.14 -0.47 -20.59
C LEU A 614 -4.28 -0.51 -21.86
N THR A 615 -3.79 0.65 -22.32
CA THR A 615 -3.00 0.79 -23.54
C THR A 615 -1.77 1.69 -23.30
N PRO A 616 -0.67 1.54 -24.06
CA PRO A 616 0.56 2.30 -23.83
C PRO A 616 0.43 3.81 -24.07
N ASP A 617 -0.59 4.25 -24.81
CA ASP A 617 -0.81 5.66 -25.18
C ASP A 617 -2.09 6.26 -24.56
N GLY A 618 -2.97 5.43 -23.98
CA GLY A 618 -4.32 5.81 -23.53
C GLY A 618 -4.36 6.53 -22.18
N TRP A 619 -3.63 7.63 -22.03
CA TRP A 619 -3.50 8.37 -20.77
C TRP A 619 -4.63 9.39 -20.59
N SER A 620 -5.75 8.95 -20.00
CA SER A 620 -7.04 9.66 -20.02
C SER A 620 -7.27 10.75 -18.96
N HIS A 621 -6.41 10.85 -17.93
CA HIS A 621 -6.63 11.69 -16.75
C HIS A 621 -5.35 12.45 -16.34
N GLU A 622 -5.44 13.32 -15.33
CA GLU A 622 -4.26 13.96 -14.72
C GLU A 622 -3.46 12.95 -13.88
N PRO A 623 -2.13 13.14 -13.70
CA PRO A 623 -1.33 12.23 -12.89
C PRO A 623 -1.72 12.22 -11.41
N TYR A 624 -1.79 11.02 -10.83
CA TYR A 624 -1.86 10.87 -9.39
C TYR A 624 -0.50 11.19 -8.78
N VAL A 625 -0.49 12.08 -7.79
CA VAL A 625 0.74 12.57 -7.14
C VAL A 625 0.79 12.08 -5.70
N TRP A 626 1.93 11.46 -5.34
CA TRP A 626 2.33 11.18 -3.96
C TRP A 626 3.61 11.94 -3.65
N THR A 627 3.69 12.58 -2.49
CA THR A 627 4.89 13.30 -2.05
C THR A 627 5.64 12.45 -1.04
N LEU A 628 6.88 12.10 -1.36
CA LEU A 628 7.85 11.47 -0.47
C LEU A 628 8.75 12.55 0.14
N LEU A 629 8.76 12.64 1.46
CA LEU A 629 9.62 13.51 2.25
C LEU A 629 10.67 12.66 2.96
N VAL A 630 11.94 12.89 2.63
CA VAL A 630 13.08 12.25 3.30
C VAL A 630 13.75 13.31 4.18
N ASN A 631 13.59 13.20 5.48
CA ASN A 631 14.11 14.18 6.45
C ASN A 631 15.65 14.20 6.46
N GLU A 632 16.23 15.37 6.75
CA GLU A 632 17.68 15.46 7.00
C GLU A 632 18.06 14.87 8.38
N PRO A 633 19.27 14.31 8.52
CA PRO A 633 19.77 13.90 9.82
C PRO A 633 19.89 15.09 10.79
N TRP A 634 19.48 14.90 12.04
CA TRP A 634 19.50 15.92 13.09
C TRP A 634 20.89 16.54 13.32
N TRP A 635 21.96 15.78 13.10
CA TRP A 635 23.36 16.24 13.22
C TRP A 635 23.83 17.12 12.05
N ARG A 636 23.04 17.26 10.97
CA ARG A 636 23.33 18.14 9.83
C ARG A 636 22.58 19.47 9.91
N THR A 637 21.97 19.78 11.05
CA THR A 637 21.26 21.05 11.25
C THR A 637 22.22 22.25 11.26
N THR A 638 21.84 23.36 10.61
CA THR A 638 22.59 24.62 10.61
C THR A 638 22.87 25.11 12.04
N GLY A 639 21.95 24.86 12.97
CA GLY A 639 22.12 25.16 14.39
C GLY A 639 23.29 24.43 15.05
N LEU A 640 23.49 23.14 14.75
CA LEU A 640 24.63 22.38 15.30
C LEU A 640 25.96 22.87 14.71
N TYR A 641 26.01 23.17 13.40
CA TYR A 641 27.20 23.77 12.79
C TYR A 641 27.53 25.14 13.38
N MET A 642 26.54 25.99 13.64
CA MET A 642 26.73 27.27 14.34
C MET A 642 27.21 27.08 15.78
N LEU A 643 26.68 26.09 16.51
CA LEU A 643 27.11 25.77 17.87
C LEU A 643 28.57 25.28 17.89
N LEU A 644 28.95 24.39 16.97
CA LEU A 644 30.32 23.92 16.80
C LEU A 644 31.28 25.07 16.39
N LEU A 645 30.84 25.99 15.53
CA LEU A 645 31.59 27.19 15.17
C LEU A 645 31.82 28.09 16.39
N VAL A 646 30.78 28.35 17.19
CA VAL A 646 30.88 29.13 18.43
C VAL A 646 31.79 28.45 19.44
N PHE A 647 31.69 27.13 19.61
CA PHE A 647 32.58 26.36 20.49
C PHE A 647 34.04 26.41 20.02
N MET A 648 34.29 26.31 18.72
CA MET A 648 35.64 26.45 18.16
C MET A 648 36.19 27.88 18.36
N LEU A 649 35.36 28.91 18.16
CA LEU A 649 35.72 30.31 18.43
C LEU A 649 35.99 30.57 19.92
N THR A 650 35.22 30.02 20.86
CA THR A 650 35.48 30.19 22.29
C THR A 650 36.75 29.47 22.72
N VAL A 651 37.05 28.28 22.17
CA VAL A 651 38.34 27.60 22.39
C VAL A 651 39.52 28.41 21.83
N LEU A 652 39.40 28.98 20.62
CA LEU A 652 40.43 29.86 20.06
C LEU A 652 40.64 31.13 20.89
N LEU A 653 39.55 31.78 21.33
CA LEU A 653 39.62 32.98 22.18
C LEU A 653 40.22 32.67 23.55
N ALA A 654 39.86 31.54 24.16
CA ALA A 654 40.44 31.09 25.43
C ALA A 654 41.94 30.77 25.29
N ASN A 655 42.35 30.12 24.20
CA ASN A 655 43.75 29.84 23.92
C ASN A 655 44.54 31.14 23.66
N PHE A 656 44.02 32.06 22.84
CA PHE A 656 44.62 33.38 22.60
C PHE A 656 44.74 34.20 23.90
N TYR A 657 43.72 34.18 24.75
CA TYR A 657 43.77 34.81 26.08
C TYR A 657 44.86 34.19 26.96
N TYR A 658 44.96 32.86 27.03
CA TYR A 658 45.96 32.17 27.83
C TYR A 658 47.39 32.38 27.29
N TYR A 659 47.57 32.38 25.96
CA TYR A 659 48.82 32.72 25.29
C TYR A 659 49.26 34.15 25.65
N ASN A 660 48.37 35.13 25.53
CA ASN A 660 48.66 36.53 25.88
C ASN A 660 48.94 36.72 27.38
N ARG A 661 48.27 35.96 28.25
CA ARG A 661 48.57 35.95 29.69
C ARG A 661 49.98 35.41 29.94
N ASN A 662 50.35 34.29 29.32
CA ASN A 662 51.67 33.68 29.49
C ASN A 662 52.80 34.51 28.87
N THR A 663 52.59 35.18 27.73
CA THR A 663 53.60 36.10 27.18
C THR A 663 53.77 37.34 28.04
N ARG A 664 52.69 37.93 28.59
CA ARG A 664 52.79 39.01 29.59
C ARG A 664 53.57 38.59 30.84
N LEU A 665 53.29 37.40 31.40
CA LEU A 665 54.03 36.85 32.54
C LEU A 665 55.52 36.66 32.20
N ARG A 666 55.85 36.15 31.01
CA ARG A 666 57.25 36.04 30.56
C ARG A 666 57.94 37.40 30.39
N MET A 667 57.22 38.45 29.99
CA MET A 667 57.79 39.81 29.96
C MET A 667 58.05 40.35 31.37
N MET A 668 57.15 40.11 32.33
CA MET A 668 57.34 40.49 33.73
C MET A 668 58.60 39.84 34.31
N CYS A 669 58.75 38.51 34.19
CA CYS A 669 59.95 37.80 34.67
C CYS A 669 61.24 38.24 33.95
N LYS A 670 61.16 38.68 32.67
CA LYS A 670 62.33 39.21 31.96
C LYS A 670 62.74 40.59 32.47
N ASN A 671 61.76 41.44 32.81
CA ASN A 671 62.01 42.76 33.40
C ASN A 671 62.57 42.62 34.83
N GLU A 672 62.04 41.69 35.64
CA GLU A 672 62.59 41.33 36.95
C GLU A 672 64.03 40.79 36.81
N GLY A 673 64.29 39.93 35.83
CA GLY A 673 65.64 39.45 35.52
C GLY A 673 66.63 40.58 35.17
N THR A 674 66.19 41.60 34.42
CA THR A 674 67.04 42.78 34.15
C THR A 674 67.27 43.65 35.38
N ASP A 675 66.28 43.80 36.25
CA ASP A 675 66.43 44.54 37.51
C ASP A 675 67.38 43.81 38.48
N ILE A 676 67.27 42.48 38.57
CA ILE A 676 68.19 41.63 39.34
C ILE A 676 69.62 41.74 38.80
N ILE A 677 69.84 41.71 37.48
CA ILE A 677 71.17 41.91 36.88
C ILE A 677 71.71 43.31 37.17
N HIS A 678 70.87 44.35 37.17
CA HIS A 678 71.28 45.70 37.55
C HIS A 678 71.67 45.79 39.03
N ARG A 679 70.91 45.14 39.92
CA ARG A 679 71.23 45.04 41.36
C ARG A 679 72.50 44.23 41.61
N ILE A 680 72.75 43.15 40.87
CA ILE A 680 73.97 42.34 40.96
C ILE A 680 75.19 43.14 40.50
N ARG A 681 75.11 43.95 39.44
CA ARG A 681 76.20 44.87 39.06
C ARG A 681 76.47 45.90 40.16
N LEU A 682 75.43 46.60 40.62
CA LEU A 682 75.53 47.53 41.76
C LEU A 682 76.01 46.87 43.07
N PHE A 683 75.88 45.55 43.22
CA PHE A 683 76.40 44.80 44.37
C PHE A 683 77.86 44.41 44.16
N ALA A 684 78.23 43.92 42.97
CA ALA A 684 79.60 43.60 42.60
C ALA A 684 80.52 44.83 42.70
N ASP A 685 80.08 45.99 42.18
CA ASP A 685 80.84 47.25 42.26
C ASP A 685 81.08 47.68 43.72
N ARG A 686 80.09 47.48 44.61
CA ARG A 686 80.22 47.77 46.06
C ARG A 686 81.08 46.75 46.81
N CYS A 687 81.11 45.49 46.36
CA CYS A 687 81.99 44.45 46.90
C CYS A 687 83.46 44.63 46.48
N THR A 688 83.75 45.37 45.41
CA THR A 688 85.15 45.72 45.04
C THR A 688 85.75 46.87 45.85
N GLU A 689 84.93 47.72 46.48
CA GLU A 689 85.41 48.86 47.30
C GLU A 689 85.43 48.58 48.81
N SER A 690 84.75 47.53 49.29
CA SER A 690 84.53 47.28 50.71
C SER A 690 85.20 45.98 51.18
N SER A 691 86.48 46.07 51.54
CA SER A 691 87.16 45.00 52.30
C SER A 691 86.72 45.03 53.77
N ASN A 692 86.68 43.84 54.39
CA ASN A 692 86.41 43.54 55.81
C ASN A 692 84.93 43.54 56.30
N GLU A 693 84.69 42.58 57.21
CA GLU A 693 83.67 42.53 58.27
C GLU A 693 82.17 42.37 57.87
N ILE A 694 81.57 41.18 58.04
CA ILE A 694 80.98 40.61 59.27
C ILE A 694 79.46 40.90 59.46
N LEU A 695 78.71 39.83 59.75
CA LEU A 695 77.39 39.72 60.43
C LEU A 695 76.17 40.59 60.00
N SER A 696 75.22 39.91 59.34
CA SER A 696 73.89 39.52 59.89
C SER A 696 72.88 40.65 60.33
N PRO A 697 71.69 40.37 60.91
CA PRO A 697 70.44 40.83 60.28
C PRO A 697 69.58 41.72 61.23
N TYR A 698 68.24 41.51 61.25
CA TYR A 698 67.14 42.29 61.86
C TYR A 698 66.61 43.41 60.95
N THR A 699 65.36 43.42 60.42
CA THR A 699 63.99 43.04 60.88
C THR A 699 63.31 44.06 61.81
N VAL A 700 61.98 43.89 62.01
CA VAL A 700 61.00 44.79 62.68
C VAL A 700 60.43 45.86 61.72
N SER A 701 59.12 46.08 61.51
CA SER A 701 57.83 45.33 61.51
C SER A 701 56.69 46.40 61.50
N LEU A 702 55.42 45.99 61.74
CA LEU A 702 54.14 46.76 61.74
C LEU A 702 53.43 46.73 60.37
N ILE A 703 52.36 45.95 60.12
CA ILE A 703 51.02 45.72 60.75
C ILE A 703 49.90 46.52 60.05
N GLU A 704 49.14 45.78 59.20
CA GLU A 704 47.65 45.75 59.01
C GLU A 704 46.90 47.01 58.48
N GLN A 705 45.77 46.94 57.74
CA GLN A 705 44.75 45.90 57.47
C GLN A 705 44.21 45.87 56.00
N ASP A 706 43.68 44.70 55.58
CA ASP A 706 42.47 44.42 54.74
C ASP A 706 42.25 45.00 53.29
N GLU A 707 41.57 44.33 52.33
CA GLU A 707 40.80 43.06 52.33
C GLU A 707 40.69 42.39 50.91
N LYS A 708 40.52 41.05 50.85
CA LYS A 708 39.92 40.19 49.77
C LYS A 708 40.52 40.25 48.33
N TYR A 709 40.55 39.21 47.48
CA TYR A 709 40.18 37.78 47.45
C TYR A 709 40.96 37.19 46.23
N GLU A 710 41.22 35.90 45.98
CA GLU A 710 41.08 34.59 46.65
C GLU A 710 42.13 33.64 45.99
N LYS A 711 42.51 32.47 46.57
CA LYS A 711 43.42 31.53 45.88
C LYS A 711 43.32 30.06 46.32
N GLN A 712 43.64 29.18 45.37
CA GLN A 712 43.64 27.71 45.45
C GLN A 712 44.81 27.12 46.29
N SER A 713 44.59 25.95 46.90
CA SER A 713 45.63 24.96 47.25
C SER A 713 45.62 23.88 46.15
N ILE A 714 46.70 23.42 45.50
CA ILE A 714 48.05 23.02 45.93
C ILE A 714 48.05 21.70 46.72
N MET A 715 48.74 20.71 46.14
CA MET A 715 48.93 19.33 46.64
C MET A 715 50.14 19.27 47.57
N SER A 716 50.17 18.35 48.54
CA SER A 716 51.30 18.23 49.47
C SER A 716 52.55 17.60 48.84
N GLU A 717 53.74 18.03 49.30
CA GLU A 717 55.03 17.44 48.91
C GLU A 717 55.14 15.97 49.34
N GLU A 718 54.64 15.64 50.54
CA GLU A 718 54.62 14.28 51.12
C GLU A 718 53.89 13.28 50.20
N PHE A 719 52.82 13.70 49.53
CA PHE A 719 52.10 12.89 48.55
C PHE A 719 52.93 12.58 47.30
N MET A 720 53.70 13.55 46.80
CA MET A 720 54.52 13.39 45.60
C MET A 720 55.66 12.38 45.82
N GLU A 721 56.29 12.41 47.00
CA GLU A 721 57.38 11.48 47.33
C GLU A 721 56.88 10.03 47.46
N VAL A 722 55.70 9.82 48.04
CA VAL A 722 55.05 8.52 48.12
C VAL A 722 54.69 7.99 46.72
N MET A 723 54.12 8.83 45.85
CA MET A 723 53.78 8.43 44.48
C MET A 723 55.01 8.04 43.63
N GLN A 724 56.15 8.72 43.81
CA GLN A 724 57.40 8.36 43.13
C GLN A 724 57.97 7.00 43.56
N LYS A 725 57.69 6.54 44.78
CA LYS A 725 58.11 5.21 45.28
C LYS A 725 57.16 4.08 44.88
N ILE A 726 55.87 4.38 44.68
CA ILE A 726 54.86 3.39 44.27
C ILE A 726 55.07 2.94 42.81
N VAL A 727 55.32 3.87 41.89
CA VAL A 727 55.34 3.57 40.44
C VAL A 727 56.40 2.51 40.05
N PRO A 728 57.67 2.56 40.51
CA PRO A 728 58.66 1.54 40.18
C PRO A 728 58.33 0.16 40.74
N TYR A 729 57.78 0.09 41.96
CA TYR A 729 57.41 -1.17 42.61
C TYR A 729 56.31 -1.91 41.84
N VAL A 730 55.30 -1.19 41.35
CA VAL A 730 54.21 -1.76 40.55
C VAL A 730 54.70 -2.34 39.21
N ASN A 731 55.77 -1.79 38.65
CA ASN A 731 56.34 -2.22 37.37
C ASN A 731 57.33 -3.41 37.49
N GLY A 732 57.64 -3.87 38.70
CA GLY A 732 58.70 -4.87 38.96
C GLY A 732 58.24 -6.11 39.75
N LEU A 733 56.96 -6.46 39.69
CA LEU A 733 56.39 -7.64 40.36
C LEU A 733 56.39 -8.86 39.44
N ASP A 734 56.82 -10.01 39.97
CA ASP A 734 56.76 -11.31 39.29
C ASP A 734 55.31 -11.82 39.13
N GLU A 735 55.11 -12.76 38.19
CA GLU A 735 53.80 -13.13 37.63
C GLU A 735 52.75 -13.72 38.60
N ASP A 736 53.13 -14.12 39.82
CA ASP A 736 52.26 -14.78 40.81
C ASP A 736 52.05 -14.00 42.13
N ALA A 737 52.42 -12.71 42.20
CA ALA A 737 52.38 -11.94 43.45
C ALA A 737 51.01 -11.26 43.73
N GLU A 738 50.27 -11.73 44.76
CA GLU A 738 49.06 -11.04 45.22
C GLU A 738 49.36 -9.60 45.72
N PHE A 739 48.57 -8.64 45.22
CA PHE A 739 48.85 -7.21 45.34
C PHE A 739 47.75 -6.45 46.11
N THR A 740 48.09 -5.96 47.31
CA THR A 740 47.16 -5.26 48.22
C THR A 740 47.70 -3.91 48.71
N VAL A 741 46.80 -3.01 49.12
CA VAL A 741 47.15 -1.68 49.67
C VAL A 741 48.02 -1.81 50.94
N SER A 742 47.89 -2.91 51.70
CA SER A 742 48.70 -3.19 52.88
C SER A 742 50.17 -3.45 52.54
N GLN A 743 50.45 -4.17 51.45
CA GLN A 743 51.82 -4.40 50.97
C GLN A 743 52.43 -3.13 50.38
N LEU A 744 51.66 -2.36 49.61
CA LEU A 744 52.08 -1.04 49.10
C LEU A 744 52.50 -0.09 50.24
N ALA A 745 51.70 -0.04 51.31
CA ALA A 745 51.98 0.77 52.48
C ALA A 745 53.29 0.32 53.18
N ALA A 746 53.45 -0.99 53.38
CA ALA A 746 54.67 -1.57 53.96
C ALA A 746 55.92 -1.26 53.11
N TYR A 747 55.86 -1.40 51.78
CA TYR A 747 56.97 -1.10 50.88
C TYR A 747 57.36 0.38 50.90
N CYS A 748 56.39 1.28 50.97
CA CYS A 748 56.64 2.73 51.06
C CYS A 748 57.12 3.18 52.46
N GLY A 749 57.12 2.29 53.46
CA GLY A 749 57.46 2.60 54.86
C GLY A 749 56.39 3.42 55.60
N VAL A 750 55.14 3.43 55.13
CA VAL A 750 54.06 4.30 55.66
C VAL A 750 52.96 3.45 56.29
N PRO A 751 52.37 3.81 57.45
CA PRO A 751 51.22 3.08 58.01
C PRO A 751 50.05 3.04 57.03
N THR A 752 49.43 1.87 56.84
CA THR A 752 48.36 1.66 55.84
C THR A 752 47.25 2.70 55.92
N LYS A 753 46.80 3.04 57.14
CA LYS A 753 45.75 4.06 57.36
C LYS A 753 46.15 5.46 56.87
N LYS A 754 47.43 5.85 56.97
CA LYS A 754 47.95 7.15 56.50
C LYS A 754 48.10 7.18 54.99
N LEU A 755 48.48 6.07 54.35
CA LEU A 755 48.45 5.96 52.88
C LEU A 755 47.01 6.06 52.33
N TYR A 756 46.03 5.43 53.02
CA TYR A 756 44.60 5.60 52.69
C TYR A 756 44.13 7.05 52.77
N GLN A 757 44.56 7.82 53.79
CA GLN A 757 44.24 9.25 53.91
C GLN A 757 44.89 10.08 52.80
N LEU A 758 46.20 9.96 52.57
CA LEU A 758 46.90 10.74 51.55
C LEU A 758 46.33 10.53 50.15
N LEU A 759 45.95 9.29 49.80
CA LEU A 759 45.30 9.00 48.52
C LEU A 759 43.87 9.56 48.43
N ALA A 760 43.12 9.57 49.53
CA ALA A 760 41.77 10.13 49.56
C ALA A 760 41.78 11.67 49.52
N GLU A 761 42.63 12.32 50.31
CA GLU A 761 42.71 13.79 50.46
C GLU A 761 43.24 14.49 49.21
N HIS A 762 44.02 13.81 48.36
CA HIS A 762 44.71 14.41 47.21
C HIS A 762 44.32 13.85 45.83
N LEU A 763 43.71 12.66 45.73
CA LEU A 763 43.17 12.12 44.47
C LEU A 763 41.65 11.98 44.46
N ASP A 764 40.99 12.35 45.57
CA ASP A 764 39.54 12.42 45.76
C ASP A 764 38.80 11.10 45.46
N LYS A 765 39.51 9.96 45.61
CA LYS A 765 39.05 8.62 45.23
C LYS A 765 39.57 7.54 46.17
N ASN A 766 38.74 6.54 46.44
CA ASN A 766 39.11 5.31 47.15
C ASN A 766 40.32 4.64 46.45
N PRO A 767 41.34 4.11 47.16
CA PRO A 767 42.53 3.54 46.53
C PRO A 767 42.27 2.26 45.71
N ARG A 768 41.15 1.55 45.89
CA ARG A 768 40.80 0.36 45.07
C ARG A 768 40.73 0.68 43.56
N PRO A 769 39.96 1.67 43.07
CA PRO A 769 39.98 2.09 41.66
C PRO A 769 41.25 2.82 41.20
N LEU A 770 42.26 3.03 42.04
CA LEU A 770 43.61 3.42 41.60
C LEU A 770 44.38 2.19 41.11
N ILE A 771 44.37 1.10 41.89
CA ILE A 771 44.97 -0.19 41.51
C ILE A 771 44.37 -0.71 40.20
N GLY A 772 43.04 -0.62 40.05
CA GLY A 772 42.36 -0.99 38.81
C GLY A 772 42.82 -0.18 37.59
N ARG A 773 43.11 1.12 37.75
CA ARG A 773 43.61 1.96 36.65
C ARG A 773 45.07 1.68 36.31
N LEU A 774 45.94 1.43 37.30
CA LEU A 774 47.32 1.02 37.05
C LEU A 774 47.40 -0.30 36.28
N ARG A 775 46.59 -1.30 36.65
CA ARG A 775 46.47 -2.56 35.91
C ARG A 775 45.96 -2.38 34.48
N LEU A 776 45.03 -1.45 34.24
CA LEU A 776 44.56 -1.12 32.89
C LEU A 776 45.65 -0.43 32.05
N GLN A 777 46.52 0.40 32.64
CA GLN A 777 47.63 1.02 31.92
C GLN A 777 48.71 0.01 31.52
N ILE A 778 49.01 -0.98 32.38
CA ILE A 778 49.92 -2.09 32.03
C ILE A 778 49.30 -2.94 30.91
N ALA A 779 48.01 -3.23 31.00
CA ALA A 779 47.29 -3.93 29.93
C ALA A 779 47.28 -3.15 28.61
N GLU A 780 47.18 -1.82 28.65
CA GLU A 780 47.27 -0.94 27.48
C GLU A 780 48.62 -1.11 26.76
N ASP A 781 49.72 -1.07 27.50
CA ASP A 781 51.07 -1.25 26.94
C ASP A 781 51.27 -2.67 26.38
N MET A 782 50.81 -3.70 27.08
CA MET A 782 50.83 -5.08 26.59
C MET A 782 49.96 -5.30 25.33
N LEU A 783 48.83 -4.60 25.19
CA LEU A 783 47.96 -4.69 24.03
C LEU A 783 48.59 -4.06 22.77
N ILE A 784 49.44 -3.05 22.93
CA ILE A 784 50.16 -2.37 21.84
C ILE A 784 51.45 -3.12 21.50
N ASN A 785 52.24 -3.50 22.50
CA ASN A 785 53.60 -3.99 22.32
C ASN A 785 53.70 -5.52 22.18
N THR A 786 52.60 -6.27 22.34
CA THR A 786 52.61 -7.74 22.24
C THR A 786 51.37 -8.30 21.54
N ASP A 787 51.53 -9.41 20.82
CA ASP A 787 50.44 -10.15 20.15
C ASP A 787 49.69 -11.12 21.07
N MET A 788 49.90 -11.06 22.40
CA MET A 788 49.25 -11.98 23.34
C MET A 788 47.71 -11.92 23.26
N GLU A 789 47.05 -13.07 23.48
CA GLU A 789 45.59 -13.14 23.56
C GLU A 789 45.05 -12.37 24.78
N ILE A 790 43.85 -11.80 24.64
CA ILE A 790 43.25 -10.88 25.62
C ILE A 790 43.06 -11.57 26.98
N GLU A 791 42.70 -12.85 26.96
CA GLU A 791 42.46 -13.66 28.15
C GLU A 791 43.76 -13.90 28.94
N ALA A 792 44.88 -14.09 28.22
CA ALA A 792 46.22 -14.15 28.82
C ALA A 792 46.67 -12.77 29.36
N ILE A 793 46.38 -11.67 28.67
CA ILE A 793 46.67 -10.31 29.18
C ILE A 793 45.84 -10.01 30.44
N ALA A 794 44.56 -10.40 30.47
CA ALA A 794 43.69 -10.23 31.62
C ALA A 794 44.21 -11.02 32.84
N ALA A 795 44.70 -12.24 32.63
CA ALA A 795 45.35 -13.06 33.65
C ALA A 795 46.66 -12.43 34.15
N LYS A 796 47.60 -12.05 33.25
CA LYS A 796 48.86 -11.38 33.64
C LYS A 796 48.64 -10.07 34.38
N CYS A 797 47.61 -9.30 34.02
CA CYS A 797 47.24 -8.08 34.74
C CYS A 797 46.39 -8.33 36.01
N HIS A 798 46.26 -9.60 36.44
CA HIS A 798 45.62 -10.05 37.68
C HIS A 798 44.15 -9.62 37.82
N PHE A 799 43.39 -9.56 36.71
CA PHE A 799 41.95 -9.30 36.78
C PHE A 799 41.18 -10.55 37.22
N ALA A 800 40.17 -10.37 38.08
CA ALA A 800 39.39 -11.47 38.66
C ALA A 800 38.65 -12.35 37.62
N SER A 801 38.41 -11.84 36.41
CA SER A 801 38.04 -12.63 35.23
C SER A 801 38.29 -11.83 33.94
N PRO A 802 38.42 -12.50 32.78
CA PRO A 802 38.51 -11.81 31.48
C PRO A 802 37.30 -10.90 31.19
N ASN A 803 36.09 -11.32 31.58
CA ASN A 803 34.90 -10.49 31.43
C ASN A 803 34.93 -9.22 32.29
N PHE A 804 35.49 -9.30 33.51
CA PHE A 804 35.68 -8.12 34.35
C PHE A 804 36.77 -7.19 33.80
N PHE A 805 37.83 -7.73 33.19
CA PHE A 805 38.82 -6.94 32.43
C PHE A 805 38.18 -6.22 31.25
N LEU A 806 37.46 -6.95 30.38
CA LEU A 806 36.76 -6.40 29.21
C LEU A 806 35.81 -5.25 29.60
N ALA A 807 34.97 -5.45 30.62
CA ALA A 807 34.07 -4.42 31.12
C ALA A 807 34.81 -3.20 31.71
N SER A 808 35.90 -3.43 32.45
CA SER A 808 36.72 -2.36 33.03
C SER A 808 37.44 -1.53 31.95
N PHE A 809 37.99 -2.20 30.94
CA PHE A 809 38.67 -1.57 29.81
C PHE A 809 37.68 -0.76 28.96
N TYR A 810 36.53 -1.35 28.61
CA TYR A 810 35.47 -0.65 27.88
C TYR A 810 34.90 0.54 28.66
N HIS A 811 34.76 0.44 29.98
CA HIS A 811 34.32 1.57 30.79
C HIS A 811 35.32 2.73 30.79
N GLN A 812 36.63 2.43 30.79
CA GLN A 812 37.70 3.44 30.83
C GLN A 812 37.98 4.07 29.45
N TYR A 813 38.08 3.26 28.40
CA TYR A 813 38.52 3.69 27.06
C TYR A 813 37.39 3.79 26.02
N ARG A 814 36.16 3.37 26.37
CA ARG A 814 34.96 3.37 25.50
C ARG A 814 35.10 2.54 24.21
N MET A 815 36.03 1.59 24.19
CA MET A 815 36.24 0.61 23.13
C MET A 815 36.76 -0.71 23.70
N THR A 816 36.66 -1.81 22.96
CA THR A 816 37.15 -3.11 23.44
C THR A 816 38.68 -3.20 23.33
N PRO A 817 39.37 -4.09 24.07
CA PRO A 817 40.81 -4.34 23.90
C PRO A 817 41.24 -4.71 22.46
N ILE A 818 40.40 -5.43 21.71
CA ILE A 818 40.65 -5.74 20.29
C ILE A 818 40.63 -4.46 19.46
N ASP A 819 39.60 -3.63 19.63
CA ASP A 819 39.48 -2.37 18.90
C ASP A 819 40.64 -1.44 19.26
N TYR A 820 41.02 -1.40 20.55
CA TYR A 820 42.15 -0.61 21.02
C TYR A 820 43.47 -1.02 20.36
N ARG A 821 43.79 -2.32 20.37
CA ARG A 821 44.95 -2.89 19.65
C ARG A 821 44.91 -2.55 18.17
N ASN A 822 43.79 -2.81 17.48
CA ASN A 822 43.64 -2.58 16.05
C ASN A 822 43.71 -1.09 15.66
N THR A 823 43.34 -0.18 16.56
CA THR A 823 43.39 1.28 16.31
C THR A 823 44.80 1.86 16.58
N LYS A 824 45.59 1.21 17.45
CA LYS A 824 46.93 1.66 17.87
C LYS A 824 48.09 0.94 17.18
N ALA A 825 47.88 -0.24 16.62
CA ALA A 825 48.88 -1.01 15.87
C ALA A 825 49.04 -0.54 14.40
N ARG A 826 49.04 0.78 14.17
CA ARG A 826 49.20 1.44 12.86
C ARG A 826 50.19 2.60 12.95
#